data_AF-A0A834XI41-F1
#
_entry.id   AF-A0A834XI41-F1
#
_cell.length_a   1.000
_cell.length_b   1.000
_cell.length_c   1.000
_cell.angle_alpha   90.00
_cell.angle_beta   90.00
_cell.angle_gamma   90.00
#
_symmetry.space_group_name_H-M   'P 1'
#
loop_
_entity.id
_entity.type
_entity.pdbx_description
1 polymer ?
#
loop_
_entity_poly.entity_id
_entity_poly.type
_entity_poly.pdbx_seq_one_letter_code
_entity_poly.pdbx_strand_id
1 'polypeptide(L)'
;MLAAGTETSAATAVWAMTALMKNSRVMHRVQAEVRNVGGNKGFIDQDDIQKLSYLKAVIKETFRLFLPAPLLVPRETSKKCTLDNGRYEIEAKTLVYVNAWAIQRDPQVWKDPEDFYPERFLFENEKIGFEGRDFELIPFGAGRRICPGKNFGVAALELILANLLYCFDWEMPMGMKEEDIDFEMLSGITMRPLKLNINIYLSKTYGPIFSLKLGFRPTIVVSSSRLAKEVMNTYDLEFCDRPLMVGQQKLSYNGVDIGFSPYNDYCREIRKICAIHLFSARRVSSFSSIRLYEVKQMIEKISRQASSSQVTNLNETLINLTSTIICRVAFGKRYEEEGVERSKFHGLLSELEAMLAKFFVSDFIPFFGWIDKLSGLHSRLDKVFKELDSFYEEILNEHLDPNRQKSFDHEEDFIDVLLHLKNQNSFSFDFTYDHIKALTMDMLAAGTETSAATAVWAMTALMKNSRVMHRVQAEVRNVGGNKGFIDQDDIQKLSYLKAVIKETFRLFLPAPLLVPRETSKKCTLDNGRYEIEAKTLVYVNAWAIQRDPQVWKDPEDFYPERFLFENEKIGFEGRDFELIPFGAGRRICPGKNFGVAALELILANLLYCFDWEMPMGMKEEDIDFEMLSGITMHKKNPLCLQAKNYIICE
;
A
#
# COMPACT_ATOMS: atom_id res chain seq x y z
N MET A 1 12.37 -18.90 7.40
CA MET A 1 13.68 -18.36 7.85
C MET A 1 14.13 -17.16 7.02
N LEU A 2 13.99 -17.18 5.68
CA LEU A 2 14.33 -16.04 4.80
C LEU A 2 13.38 -14.82 4.89
N ALA A 3 12.07 -15.03 5.12
CA ALA A 3 11.09 -13.94 5.24
C ALA A 3 11.36 -12.98 6.42
N ALA A 4 11.83 -13.50 7.55
CA ALA A 4 12.21 -12.67 8.71
C ALA A 4 13.54 -11.92 8.49
N GLY A 5 14.46 -12.46 7.68
CA GLY A 5 15.77 -11.87 7.43
C GLY A 5 15.73 -10.65 6.51
N THR A 6 14.83 -10.63 5.52
CA THR A 6 14.69 -9.52 4.58
C THR A 6 14.04 -8.29 5.22
N GLU A 7 13.00 -8.49 6.04
CA GLU A 7 12.36 -7.39 6.76
C GLU A 7 13.25 -6.77 7.85
N THR A 8 13.99 -7.58 8.60
CA THR A 8 14.89 -7.09 9.66
C THR A 8 16.10 -6.34 9.09
N SER A 9 16.68 -6.81 7.99
CA SER A 9 17.81 -6.13 7.33
C SER A 9 17.39 -4.80 6.71
N ALA A 10 16.22 -4.75 6.06
CA ALA A 10 15.65 -3.52 5.51
C ALA A 10 15.31 -2.51 6.62
N ALA A 11 14.69 -2.95 7.72
CA ALA A 11 14.40 -2.10 8.87
C ALA A 11 15.67 -1.51 9.47
N THR A 12 16.73 -2.33 9.61
CA THR A 12 18.03 -1.86 10.13
C THR A 12 18.68 -0.85 9.19
N ALA A 13 18.60 -1.05 7.87
CA ALA A 13 19.11 -0.08 6.90
C ALA A 13 18.39 1.27 7.01
N VAL A 14 17.07 1.26 7.19
CA VAL A 14 16.27 2.47 7.43
C VAL A 14 16.70 3.15 8.73
N TRP A 15 16.88 2.40 9.81
CA TRP A 15 17.36 2.96 11.09
C TRP A 15 18.76 3.54 10.99
N ALA A 16 19.69 2.87 10.31
CA ALA A 16 21.03 3.37 10.08
C ALA A 16 20.99 4.71 9.33
N MET A 17 20.24 4.78 8.22
CA MET A 17 20.09 6.03 7.48
C MET A 17 19.42 7.12 8.30
N THR A 18 18.39 6.80 9.08
CA THR A 18 17.71 7.76 9.98
C THR A 18 18.67 8.31 11.03
N ALA A 19 19.46 7.45 11.66
CA ALA A 19 20.46 7.84 12.65
C ALA A 19 21.57 8.70 12.03
N LEU A 20 22.04 8.35 10.82
CA LEU A 20 23.03 9.15 10.10
C LEU A 20 22.46 10.52 9.72
N MET A 21 21.22 10.60 9.24
CA MET A 21 20.57 11.87 8.88
C MET A 21 20.42 12.82 10.08
N LYS A 22 20.19 12.28 11.27
CA LYS A 22 20.18 13.05 12.53
C LYS A 22 21.58 13.44 13.01
N ASN A 23 22.62 12.77 12.53
CA ASN A 23 24.01 12.97 12.97
C ASN A 23 24.87 13.36 11.76
N SER A 24 24.70 14.59 11.27
CA SER A 24 25.39 15.14 10.09
C SER A 24 26.91 14.90 10.09
N ARG A 25 27.57 15.07 11.24
CA ARG A 25 29.01 14.78 11.41
C ARG A 25 29.36 13.32 11.09
N VAL A 26 28.56 12.38 11.58
CA VAL A 26 28.77 10.93 11.35
C VAL A 26 28.48 10.60 9.89
N MET A 27 27.39 11.14 9.32
CA MET A 27 27.02 11.00 7.91
C MET A 27 28.17 11.40 6.99
N HIS A 28 28.69 12.62 7.14
CA HIS A 28 29.77 13.12 6.29
C HIS A 28 31.03 12.27 6.41
N ARG A 29 31.37 11.82 7.63
CA ARG A 29 32.55 10.99 7.86
C ARG A 29 32.43 9.61 7.20
N VAL A 30 31.28 8.95 7.33
CA VAL A 30 31.07 7.63 6.71
C VAL A 30 30.97 7.74 5.19
N GLN A 31 30.30 8.76 4.66
CA GLN A 31 30.28 9.01 3.21
C GLN A 31 31.69 9.26 2.66
N ALA A 32 32.53 10.03 3.37
CA ALA A 32 33.90 10.27 2.96
C ALA A 32 34.74 8.98 2.93
N GLU A 33 34.63 8.12 3.94
CA GLU A 33 35.30 6.80 3.95
C GLU A 33 34.88 5.97 2.74
N VAL A 34 33.56 5.84 2.54
CA VAL A 34 32.97 5.03 1.48
C VAL A 34 33.37 5.55 0.09
N ARG A 35 33.29 6.86 -0.15
CA ARG A 35 33.67 7.47 -1.44
C ARG A 35 35.15 7.37 -1.73
N ASN A 36 36.01 7.53 -0.71
CA ASN A 36 37.46 7.37 -0.88
C ASN A 36 37.83 5.93 -1.27
N VAL A 37 37.18 4.93 -0.66
CA VAL A 37 37.43 3.51 -1.00
C VAL A 37 36.88 3.16 -2.38
N GLY A 38 35.66 3.62 -2.72
CA GLY A 38 35.06 3.35 -4.02
C GLY A 38 35.70 4.10 -5.19
N GLY A 39 36.32 5.25 -4.94
CA GLY A 39 36.94 6.09 -5.97
C GLY A 39 35.96 6.38 -7.11
N ASN A 40 36.38 6.12 -8.35
CA ASN A 40 35.56 6.29 -9.56
C ASN A 40 34.90 4.99 -10.06
N LYS A 41 34.84 3.92 -9.24
CA LYS A 41 34.29 2.61 -9.67
C LYS A 41 32.80 2.67 -10.02
N GLY A 42 32.06 3.64 -9.50
CA GLY A 42 30.61 3.75 -9.70
C GLY A 42 29.76 2.89 -8.76
N PHE A 43 30.38 2.02 -7.94
CA PHE A 43 29.73 1.26 -6.87
C PHE A 43 30.75 0.69 -5.87
N ILE A 44 30.27 0.16 -4.74
CA ILE A 44 31.08 -0.54 -3.72
C ILE A 44 30.82 -2.04 -3.82
N ASP A 45 31.89 -2.82 -4.02
CA ASP A 45 31.85 -4.29 -4.08
C ASP A 45 32.23 -4.93 -2.73
N GLN A 46 32.18 -6.26 -2.64
CA GLN A 46 32.45 -6.98 -1.39
C GLN A 46 33.91 -6.90 -0.93
N ASP A 47 34.86 -6.70 -1.85
CA ASP A 47 36.29 -6.55 -1.51
C ASP A 47 36.56 -5.18 -0.89
N ASP A 48 35.84 -4.16 -1.35
CA ASP A 48 35.89 -2.80 -0.82
C ASP A 48 35.32 -2.72 0.60
N ILE A 49 34.26 -3.47 0.92
CA ILE A 49 33.63 -3.52 2.26
C ILE A 49 34.64 -3.90 3.35
N GLN A 50 35.68 -4.69 3.03
CA GLN A 50 36.71 -5.06 3.99
C GLN A 50 37.48 -3.84 4.54
N LYS A 51 37.56 -2.75 3.75
CA LYS A 51 38.28 -1.53 4.07
C LYS A 51 37.42 -0.46 4.77
N LEU A 52 36.11 -0.68 4.89
CA LEU A 52 35.15 0.30 5.44
C LEU A 52 34.95 0.11 6.94
N SER A 53 35.98 0.43 7.71
CA SER A 53 36.02 0.25 9.15
C SER A 53 34.97 1.10 9.89
N TYR A 54 34.76 2.33 9.46
CA TYR A 54 33.81 3.26 10.08
C TYR A 54 32.37 2.93 9.70
N LEU A 55 32.11 2.51 8.46
CA LEU A 55 30.79 1.97 8.09
C LEU A 55 30.38 0.79 8.97
N LYS A 56 31.31 -0.14 9.25
CA LYS A 56 31.05 -1.27 10.15
C LYS A 56 30.75 -0.82 11.58
N ALA A 57 31.44 0.21 12.05
CA ALA A 57 31.18 0.83 13.34
C ALA A 57 29.77 1.47 13.40
N VAL A 58 29.35 2.16 12.34
CA VAL A 58 27.99 2.73 12.17
C VAL A 58 26.93 1.63 12.24
N ILE A 59 27.17 0.49 11.58
CA ILE A 59 26.24 -0.65 11.59
C ILE A 59 26.13 -1.26 12.99
N LYS A 60 27.26 -1.44 13.69
CA LYS A 60 27.26 -1.92 15.09
C LYS A 60 26.47 -0.99 16.01
N GLU A 61 26.68 0.33 15.90
CA GLU A 61 25.95 1.31 16.70
C GLU A 61 24.46 1.36 16.36
N THR A 62 24.11 1.17 15.08
CA THR A 62 22.72 1.04 14.65
C THR A 62 22.07 -0.19 15.30
N PHE A 63 22.73 -1.35 15.30
CA PHE A 63 22.19 -2.55 15.96
C PHE A 63 22.09 -2.41 17.47
N ARG A 64 23.00 -1.65 18.10
CA ARG A 64 22.98 -1.37 19.54
C ARG A 64 21.71 -0.58 19.92
N LEU A 65 21.45 0.50 19.20
CA LEU A 65 20.34 1.40 19.48
C LEU A 65 19.01 0.94 18.87
N PHE A 66 18.99 0.53 17.61
CA PHE A 66 17.78 0.28 16.84
C PHE A 66 17.62 -1.19 16.46
N LEU A 67 17.72 -2.07 17.46
CA LEU A 67 17.64 -3.50 17.27
C LEU A 67 16.25 -3.96 16.77
N PRO A 68 16.11 -4.59 15.59
CA PRO A 68 14.79 -4.98 15.08
C PRO A 68 13.99 -5.88 16.02
N ALA A 69 14.65 -6.71 16.85
CA ALA A 69 14.03 -7.59 17.85
C ALA A 69 14.52 -7.24 19.27
N PRO A 70 13.93 -6.24 19.95
CA PRO A 70 14.39 -5.74 21.25
C PRO A 70 14.25 -6.78 22.38
N LEU A 71 13.25 -7.66 22.28
CA LEU A 71 13.10 -8.86 23.09
C LEU A 71 13.44 -10.07 22.21
N LEU A 72 14.46 -10.83 22.60
CA LEU A 72 14.82 -12.04 21.87
C LEU A 72 13.74 -13.11 21.99
N VAL A 73 13.68 -14.02 21.01
CA VAL A 73 12.75 -15.16 21.00
C VAL A 73 12.79 -15.88 22.36
N PRO A 74 11.65 -16.04 23.03
CA PRO A 74 11.61 -16.59 24.38
C PRO A 74 12.15 -18.00 24.43
N ARG A 75 12.79 -18.34 25.55
CA ARG A 75 13.31 -19.68 25.84
C ARG A 75 12.50 -20.30 26.96
N GLU A 76 12.09 -21.55 26.81
CA GLU A 76 11.48 -22.32 27.88
C GLU A 76 12.55 -23.06 28.68
N THR A 77 12.51 -22.97 30.00
CA THR A 77 13.39 -23.75 30.89
C THR A 77 12.98 -25.22 30.88
N SER A 78 13.93 -26.13 30.61
CA SER A 78 13.66 -27.58 30.60
C SER A 78 13.62 -28.21 31.98
N LYS A 79 14.29 -27.58 32.96
CA LYS A 79 14.36 -28.00 34.37
C LYS A 79 14.54 -26.77 35.26
N LYS A 80 14.28 -26.94 36.56
CA LYS A 80 14.61 -25.92 37.56
C LYS A 80 16.10 -25.56 37.47
N CYS A 81 16.40 -24.28 37.44
CA CYS A 81 17.76 -23.77 37.37
C CYS A 81 17.90 -22.48 38.19
N THR A 82 19.14 -22.04 38.40
CA THR A 82 19.42 -20.77 39.06
C THR A 82 20.23 -19.85 38.14
N LEU A 83 19.99 -18.54 38.25
CA LEU A 83 20.79 -17.48 37.62
C LEU A 83 21.49 -16.64 38.69
N ASP A 84 22.54 -15.93 38.27
CA ASP A 84 23.33 -15.01 39.12
C ASP A 84 23.81 -15.68 40.42
N ASN A 85 24.56 -16.78 40.26
CA ASN A 85 25.16 -17.56 41.34
C ASN A 85 24.18 -18.00 42.44
N GLY A 86 22.93 -18.30 42.07
CA GLY A 86 21.90 -18.76 43.02
C GLY A 86 20.93 -17.69 43.50
N ARG A 87 21.09 -16.43 43.06
CA ARG A 87 20.21 -15.34 43.46
C ARG A 87 18.79 -15.46 42.92
N TYR A 88 18.63 -16.01 41.72
CA TYR A 88 17.32 -16.17 41.08
C TYR A 88 17.06 -17.64 40.79
N GLU A 89 16.03 -18.22 41.40
CA GLU A 89 15.53 -19.55 41.03
C GLU A 89 14.49 -19.43 39.91
N ILE A 90 14.63 -20.25 38.87
CA ILE A 90 13.69 -20.31 37.76
C ILE A 90 13.16 -21.74 37.67
N GLU A 91 11.85 -21.88 37.81
CA GLU A 91 11.18 -23.17 37.72
C GLU A 91 11.22 -23.74 36.30
N ALA A 92 11.07 -25.07 36.18
CA ALA A 92 10.90 -25.71 34.88
C ALA A 92 9.65 -25.16 34.18
N LYS A 93 9.65 -25.15 32.85
CA LYS A 93 8.53 -24.65 32.01
C LYS A 93 8.28 -23.15 32.10
N THR A 94 9.25 -22.39 32.60
CA THR A 94 9.20 -20.92 32.59
C THR A 94 9.68 -20.38 31.25
N LEU A 95 8.91 -19.47 30.65
CA LEU A 95 9.35 -18.70 29.49
C LEU A 95 10.22 -17.54 29.95
N VAL A 96 11.45 -17.49 29.43
CA VAL A 96 12.46 -16.48 29.72
C VAL A 96 12.69 -15.64 28.48
N TYR A 97 12.45 -14.34 28.60
CA TYR A 97 12.77 -13.34 27.58
C TYR A 97 14.10 -12.69 27.91
N VAL A 98 14.97 -12.55 26.90
CA VAL A 98 16.21 -11.78 27.04
C VAL A 98 15.97 -10.40 26.45
N ASN A 99 16.05 -9.38 27.30
CA ASN A 99 15.86 -7.99 26.90
C ASN A 99 17.16 -7.42 26.33
N ALA A 100 17.41 -7.69 25.05
CA ALA A 100 18.60 -7.21 24.35
C ALA A 100 18.62 -5.67 24.26
N TRP A 101 17.45 -5.02 24.17
CA TRP A 101 17.35 -3.56 24.18
C TRP A 101 17.94 -2.94 25.46
N ALA A 102 17.60 -3.49 26.63
CA ALA A 102 18.10 -3.00 27.91
C ALA A 102 19.60 -3.30 28.08
N ILE A 103 20.05 -4.50 27.72
CA ILE A 103 21.47 -4.90 27.82
C ILE A 103 22.36 -3.99 26.97
N GLN A 104 21.92 -3.68 25.74
CA GLN A 104 22.67 -2.83 24.81
C GLN A 104 22.65 -1.33 25.16
N ARG A 105 21.96 -0.96 26.24
CA ARG A 105 21.82 0.40 26.78
C ARG A 105 22.20 0.50 28.26
N ASP A 106 22.73 -0.58 28.84
CA ASP A 106 23.10 -0.58 30.24
C ASP A 106 24.20 0.47 30.49
N PRO A 107 23.96 1.51 31.31
CA PRO A 107 24.93 2.57 31.58
C PRO A 107 26.18 2.06 32.32
N GLN A 108 26.16 0.85 32.90
CA GLN A 108 27.33 0.21 33.49
C GLN A 108 28.29 -0.34 32.42
N VAL A 109 27.77 -0.63 31.23
CA VAL A 109 28.50 -1.22 30.10
C VAL A 109 28.79 -0.16 29.04
N TRP A 110 27.82 0.70 28.75
CA TRP A 110 27.88 1.67 27.67
C TRP A 110 27.90 3.10 28.23
N LYS A 111 29.02 3.80 28.01
CA LYS A 111 29.10 5.24 28.26
C LYS A 111 28.18 6.00 27.29
N ASP A 112 27.39 6.94 27.82
CA ASP A 112 26.40 7.72 27.05
C ASP A 112 25.50 6.79 26.21
N PRO A 113 24.68 5.93 26.86
CA PRO A 113 24.06 4.77 26.22
C PRO A 113 22.99 5.11 25.20
N GLU A 114 22.40 6.31 25.23
CA GLU A 114 21.37 6.71 24.26
C GLU A 114 21.96 7.46 23.05
N ASP A 115 23.24 7.85 23.11
CA ASP A 115 23.88 8.61 22.05
C ASP A 115 24.32 7.69 20.91
N PHE A 116 24.04 8.09 19.67
CA PHE A 116 24.53 7.43 18.47
C PHE A 116 25.99 7.81 18.21
N TYR A 117 26.91 7.00 18.72
CA TYR A 117 28.36 7.28 18.70
C TYR A 117 29.15 6.09 18.14
N PRO A 118 29.27 5.94 16.81
CA PRO A 118 29.97 4.82 16.18
C PRO A 118 31.43 4.64 16.57
N GLU A 119 32.14 5.73 16.90
CA GLU A 119 33.57 5.71 17.26
C GLU A 119 33.88 4.79 18.43
N ARG A 120 32.91 4.49 19.31
CA ARG A 120 33.09 3.50 20.39
C ARG A 120 33.52 2.12 19.87
N PHE A 121 33.13 1.76 18.65
CA PHE A 121 33.50 0.49 18.03
C PHE A 121 34.82 0.53 17.24
N LEU A 122 35.50 1.68 17.19
CA LEU A 122 36.83 1.80 16.58
C LEU A 122 37.98 1.66 17.59
N PHE A 123 37.73 1.97 18.88
CA PHE A 123 38.79 2.05 19.88
C PHE A 123 38.45 1.24 21.15
N GLU A 124 37.37 1.63 21.84
CA GLU A 124 37.02 1.10 23.17
C GLU A 124 36.44 -0.32 23.08
N ASN A 125 35.60 -0.57 22.07
CA ASN A 125 34.80 -1.79 21.91
C ASN A 125 35.09 -2.49 20.58
N GLU A 126 36.29 -2.32 20.01
CA GLU A 126 36.68 -2.88 18.70
C GLU A 126 36.46 -4.41 18.62
N LYS A 127 36.73 -5.10 19.74
CA LYS A 127 36.63 -6.57 19.86
C LYS A 127 35.19 -7.08 19.95
N ILE A 128 34.22 -6.23 20.28
CA ILE A 128 32.81 -6.62 20.39
C ILE A 128 32.28 -6.90 18.99
N GLY A 129 31.92 -8.14 18.72
CA GLY A 129 31.43 -8.58 17.42
C GLY A 129 30.06 -9.26 17.48
N PHE A 130 29.60 -9.75 16.34
CA PHE A 130 28.29 -10.40 16.25
C PHE A 130 28.38 -11.93 16.45
N GLU A 131 29.51 -12.46 16.94
CA GLU A 131 29.76 -13.88 17.14
C GLU A 131 28.89 -14.51 18.26
N GLY A 132 28.16 -13.67 19.01
CA GLY A 132 27.33 -14.11 20.14
C GLY A 132 28.16 -14.66 21.30
N ARG A 133 29.38 -14.12 21.45
CA ARG A 133 30.30 -14.38 22.58
C ARG A 133 30.35 -13.18 23.52
N ASP A 134 30.21 -11.98 22.97
CA ASP A 134 30.10 -10.72 23.69
C ASP A 134 28.62 -10.46 23.97
N PHE A 135 28.21 -10.52 25.24
CA PHE A 135 26.80 -10.44 25.63
C PHE A 135 26.29 -9.00 25.69
N GLU A 136 27.21 -8.03 25.63
CA GLU A 136 26.98 -6.60 25.60
C GLU A 136 26.28 -6.16 24.29
N LEU A 137 26.48 -6.91 23.18
CA LEU A 137 25.88 -6.66 21.87
C LEU A 137 25.39 -7.96 21.22
N ILE A 138 24.09 -8.25 21.32
CA ILE A 138 23.50 -9.53 20.89
C ILE A 138 22.35 -9.36 19.89
N PRO A 139 22.54 -8.61 18.78
CA PRO A 139 21.46 -8.32 17.85
C PRO A 139 20.92 -9.54 17.10
N PHE A 140 21.70 -10.61 17.08
CA PHE A 140 21.37 -11.89 16.46
C PHE A 140 21.17 -13.01 17.50
N GLY A 141 21.10 -12.65 18.79
CA GLY A 141 21.12 -13.57 19.92
C GLY A 141 22.52 -14.18 20.17
N ALA A 142 22.58 -15.10 21.12
CA ALA A 142 23.82 -15.76 21.55
C ALA A 142 23.64 -17.25 21.85
N GLY A 143 24.75 -18.00 21.84
CA GLY A 143 24.80 -19.43 22.12
C GLY A 143 24.15 -20.32 21.03
N ARG A 144 23.63 -21.49 21.42
CA ARG A 144 23.12 -22.54 20.51
C ARG A 144 21.92 -22.14 19.63
N ARG A 145 21.33 -20.95 19.87
CA ARG A 145 20.17 -20.42 19.13
C ARG A 145 20.47 -19.05 18.52
N ILE A 146 21.74 -18.75 18.25
CA ILE A 146 22.14 -17.57 17.46
C ILE A 146 21.50 -17.63 16.07
N CYS A 147 21.15 -16.47 15.51
CA CYS A 147 20.49 -16.37 14.21
C CYS A 147 21.35 -17.01 13.12
N PRO A 148 20.87 -18.04 12.41
CA PRO A 148 21.63 -18.69 11.34
C PRO A 148 21.82 -17.75 10.14
N GLY A 149 20.96 -16.73 9.98
CA GLY A 149 21.05 -15.73 8.90
C GLY A 149 22.01 -14.57 9.18
N LYS A 150 22.69 -14.54 10.33
CA LYS A 150 23.54 -13.41 10.75
C LYS A 150 24.53 -12.95 9.69
N ASN A 151 25.39 -13.86 9.21
CA ASN A 151 26.48 -13.50 8.30
C ASN A 151 25.93 -12.91 6.99
N PHE A 152 24.80 -13.43 6.51
CA PHE A 152 24.12 -12.93 5.33
C PHE A 152 23.50 -11.56 5.57
N GLY A 153 22.79 -11.38 6.69
CA GLY A 153 22.13 -10.11 7.03
C GLY A 153 23.13 -8.96 7.21
N VAL A 154 24.25 -9.22 7.89
CA VAL A 154 25.33 -8.22 8.07
C VAL A 154 25.97 -7.87 6.72
N ALA A 155 26.37 -8.86 5.91
CA ALA A 155 26.99 -8.60 4.61
C ALA A 155 26.06 -7.84 3.64
N ALA A 156 24.77 -8.19 3.62
CA ALA A 156 23.78 -7.48 2.83
C ALA A 156 23.61 -6.02 3.29
N LEU A 157 23.53 -5.79 4.60
CA LEU A 157 23.40 -4.46 5.18
C LEU A 157 24.63 -3.58 4.90
N GLU A 158 25.84 -4.14 5.05
CA GLU A 158 27.09 -3.47 4.71
C GLU A 158 27.10 -3.00 3.25
N LEU A 159 26.74 -3.90 2.31
CA LEU A 159 26.68 -3.56 0.88
C LEU A 159 25.61 -2.52 0.55
N ILE A 160 24.42 -2.64 1.15
CA ILE A 160 23.31 -1.70 0.94
C ILE A 160 23.72 -0.31 1.42
N LEU A 161 24.17 -0.17 2.67
CA LEU A 161 24.53 1.12 3.23
C LEU A 161 25.74 1.73 2.52
N ALA A 162 26.76 0.94 2.21
CA ALA A 162 27.91 1.44 1.46
C ALA A 162 27.48 2.03 0.11
N ASN A 163 26.65 1.32 -0.66
CA ASN A 163 26.22 1.82 -1.96
C ASN A 163 25.25 3.01 -1.86
N LEU A 164 24.40 3.06 -0.84
CA LEU A 164 23.56 4.23 -0.59
C LEU A 164 24.40 5.48 -0.25
N LEU A 165 25.44 5.32 0.56
CA LEU A 165 26.32 6.44 0.95
C LEU A 165 27.29 6.85 -0.17
N TYR A 166 27.67 5.90 -1.02
CA TYR A 166 28.50 6.14 -2.20
C TYR A 166 27.72 6.89 -3.29
N CYS A 167 26.55 6.38 -3.68
CA CYS A 167 25.81 6.82 -4.86
C CYS A 167 24.97 8.09 -4.67
N PHE A 168 24.67 8.46 -3.41
CA PHE A 168 23.76 9.57 -3.11
C PHE A 168 24.39 10.56 -2.14
N ASP A 169 24.09 11.84 -2.35
CA ASP A 169 24.23 12.89 -1.35
C ASP A 169 22.97 12.90 -0.50
N TRP A 170 23.15 12.92 0.82
CA TRP A 170 22.06 12.85 1.78
C TRP A 170 22.03 14.16 2.55
N GLU A 171 20.95 14.91 2.39
CA GLU A 171 20.76 16.20 3.03
C GLU A 171 19.43 16.23 3.74
N MET A 172 19.41 16.86 4.91
CA MET A 172 18.18 17.12 5.63
C MET A 172 17.26 17.95 4.74
N PRO A 173 15.99 17.54 4.59
CA PRO A 173 15.05 18.32 3.82
C PRO A 173 14.96 19.76 4.35
N MET A 174 15.03 20.75 3.46
CA MET A 174 15.14 22.17 3.84
C MET A 174 13.99 22.59 4.78
N GLY A 175 14.32 23.16 5.93
CA GLY A 175 13.34 23.52 6.98
C GLY A 175 13.20 22.50 8.11
N MET A 176 13.74 21.29 7.96
CA MET A 176 13.77 20.25 8.99
C MET A 176 15.04 20.39 9.82
N LYS A 177 14.89 20.42 11.15
CA LYS A 177 15.99 20.32 12.09
C LYS A 177 16.22 18.87 12.47
N GLU A 178 17.41 18.57 13.00
CA GLU A 178 17.73 17.24 13.56
C GLU A 178 16.74 16.80 14.66
N GLU A 179 16.12 17.78 15.32
CA GLU A 179 15.09 17.63 16.35
C GLU A 179 13.74 17.12 15.79
N ASP A 180 13.45 17.38 14.51
CA ASP A 180 12.18 17.04 13.87
C ASP A 180 12.13 15.57 13.38
N ILE A 181 13.26 14.85 13.42
CA ILE A 181 13.31 13.40 13.16
C ILE A 181 12.79 12.67 14.39
N ASP A 182 11.53 12.24 14.30
CA ASP A 182 10.85 11.45 15.32
C ASP A 182 11.24 9.96 15.27
N PHE A 183 11.63 9.41 16.43
CA PHE A 183 11.95 8.00 16.63
C PHE A 183 10.75 7.20 17.18
N GLU A 184 9.55 7.78 17.23
CA GLU A 184 8.33 7.12 17.71
C GLU A 184 8.17 5.71 17.12
N MET A 185 8.04 4.75 18.05
CA MET A 185 8.23 3.32 17.82
C MET A 185 6.90 2.64 17.47
N LEU A 186 6.86 1.92 16.37
CA LEU A 186 5.81 0.91 16.14
C LEU A 186 6.05 -0.32 17.01
N SER A 187 5.12 -0.64 17.91
CA SER A 187 5.10 -1.94 18.58
C SER A 187 4.68 -3.03 17.57
N GLY A 188 5.67 -3.75 17.04
CA GLY A 188 5.54 -4.94 16.22
C GLY A 188 6.81 -5.80 16.33
N ILE A 189 6.88 -6.96 15.65
CA ILE A 189 8.06 -7.85 15.70
C ILE A 189 9.31 -7.21 15.06
N THR A 190 9.15 -6.19 14.20
CA THR A 190 10.26 -5.35 13.69
C THR A 190 9.92 -3.85 13.77
N MET A 191 10.88 -3.03 14.21
CA MET A 191 10.69 -1.59 14.48
C MET A 191 10.86 -0.74 13.20
N ARG A 192 10.00 0.28 12.97
CA ARG A 192 10.09 1.27 11.87
C ARG A 192 9.63 2.67 12.35
N PRO A 193 10.15 3.79 11.78
CA PRO A 193 9.73 5.15 12.14
C PRO A 193 8.34 5.53 11.61
N LEU A 194 7.60 6.33 12.39
CA LEU A 194 6.13 6.46 12.36
C LEU A 194 5.54 7.42 11.31
N LYS A 195 6.24 8.49 10.89
CA LYS A 195 5.55 9.70 10.38
C LYS A 195 6.09 10.37 9.11
N LEU A 196 7.08 9.79 8.42
CA LEU A 196 7.59 10.46 7.22
C LEU A 196 6.75 10.11 5.99
N ASN A 197 5.61 10.78 5.82
CA ASN A 197 4.94 10.83 4.52
C ASN A 197 5.73 11.80 3.63
N ILE A 198 6.92 11.33 3.22
CA ILE A 198 8.03 12.09 2.63
C ILE A 198 7.59 12.97 1.46
N ASN A 199 6.59 12.50 0.70
CA ASN A 199 6.06 13.23 -0.46
C ASN A 199 5.37 14.55 -0.08
N ILE A 200 4.75 14.64 1.10
CA ILE A 200 4.11 15.86 1.62
C ILE A 200 5.16 16.87 2.06
N TYR A 201 6.16 16.38 2.79
CA TYR A 201 7.25 17.22 3.24
C TYR A 201 7.99 17.84 2.04
N LEU A 202 8.33 16.99 1.06
CA LEU A 202 9.05 17.41 -0.14
C LEU A 202 8.23 18.38 -1.00
N SER A 203 6.92 18.19 -1.14
CA SER A 203 6.09 19.13 -1.91
C SER A 203 5.96 20.49 -1.23
N LYS A 204 5.83 20.54 0.10
CA LYS A 204 5.84 21.81 0.85
C LYS A 204 7.18 22.54 0.75
N THR A 205 8.27 21.79 0.65
CA THR A 205 9.64 22.33 0.68
C THR A 205 10.13 22.78 -0.68
N TYR A 206 10.01 21.92 -1.69
CA TYR A 206 10.54 22.15 -3.03
C TYR A 206 9.49 22.73 -3.98
N GLY A 207 8.23 22.82 -3.54
CA GLY A 207 7.14 23.40 -4.29
C GLY A 207 6.34 22.37 -5.11
N PRO A 208 5.55 22.85 -6.09
CA PRO A 208 4.52 22.05 -6.76
C PRO A 208 5.08 20.97 -7.71
N ILE A 209 6.39 20.98 -7.97
CA ILE A 209 7.12 19.95 -8.72
C ILE A 209 8.52 19.82 -8.13
N PHE A 210 8.98 18.57 -7.98
CA PHE A 210 10.35 18.29 -7.54
C PHE A 210 10.87 17.00 -8.18
N SER A 211 12.19 16.91 -8.33
CA SER A 211 12.88 15.74 -8.87
C SER A 211 13.50 14.89 -7.77
N LEU A 212 13.41 13.57 -7.94
CA LEU A 212 14.10 12.57 -7.17
C LEU A 212 14.95 11.71 -8.11
N LYS A 213 16.03 11.15 -7.59
CA LYS A 213 16.80 10.12 -8.31
C LYS A 213 16.67 8.81 -7.54
N LEU A 214 15.78 7.93 -8.00
CA LEU A 214 15.56 6.63 -7.40
C LEU A 214 16.49 5.62 -8.09
N GLY A 215 17.65 5.35 -7.48
CA GLY A 215 18.68 4.55 -8.14
C GLY A 215 19.27 5.30 -9.35
N PHE A 216 19.18 4.69 -10.52
CA PHE A 216 19.53 5.29 -11.80
C PHE A 216 18.33 5.88 -12.54
N ARG A 217 17.10 5.75 -12.01
CA ARG A 217 15.91 6.29 -12.68
C ARG A 217 15.64 7.74 -12.26
N PRO A 218 15.67 8.70 -13.21
CA PRO A 218 15.17 10.03 -12.93
C PRO A 218 13.67 9.95 -12.63
N THR A 219 13.25 10.65 -11.59
CA THR A 219 11.87 10.65 -11.10
C THR A 219 11.42 12.08 -10.85
N ILE A 220 10.17 12.40 -11.15
CA ILE A 220 9.53 13.65 -10.74
C ILE A 220 8.22 13.38 -10.03
N VAL A 221 7.85 14.30 -9.14
CA VAL A 221 6.56 14.30 -8.46
C VAL A 221 5.89 15.62 -8.73
N VAL A 222 4.66 15.59 -9.26
CA VAL A 222 3.83 16.79 -9.46
C VAL A 222 2.73 16.84 -8.39
N SER A 223 2.58 17.99 -7.74
CA SER A 223 1.74 18.17 -6.55
C SER A 223 0.77 19.36 -6.63
N SER A 224 0.52 19.92 -7.82
CA SER A 224 -0.49 20.97 -8.05
C SER A 224 -1.47 20.57 -9.14
N SER A 225 -2.72 21.04 -9.04
CA SER A 225 -3.77 20.76 -10.04
C SER A 225 -3.37 21.22 -11.45
N ARG A 226 -2.72 22.39 -11.56
CA ARG A 226 -2.22 22.94 -12.82
C ARG A 226 -1.19 22.03 -13.49
N LEU A 227 -0.16 21.58 -12.77
CA LEU A 227 0.86 20.70 -13.34
C LEU A 227 0.32 19.29 -13.61
N ALA A 228 -0.61 18.81 -12.78
CA ALA A 228 -1.33 17.57 -13.03
C ALA A 228 -2.14 17.64 -14.34
N LYS A 229 -2.75 18.79 -14.65
CA LYS A 229 -3.41 19.06 -15.93
C LYS A 229 -2.43 19.05 -17.10
N GLU A 230 -1.28 19.69 -16.96
CA GLU A 230 -0.25 19.64 -17.99
C GLU A 230 0.20 18.20 -18.27
N VAL A 231 0.51 17.42 -17.23
CA VAL A 231 0.97 16.03 -17.33
C VAL A 231 -0.10 15.08 -17.87
N MET A 232 -1.35 15.19 -17.42
CA MET A 232 -2.37 14.19 -17.74
C MET A 232 -3.34 14.59 -18.86
N ASN A 233 -3.31 15.84 -19.32
CA ASN A 233 -4.20 16.33 -20.37
C ASN A 233 -3.45 17.05 -21.49
N THR A 234 -2.65 18.09 -21.19
CA THR A 234 -2.02 18.92 -22.21
C THR A 234 -0.90 18.18 -22.95
N TYR A 235 -0.03 17.49 -22.22
CA TYR A 235 1.08 16.69 -22.72
C TYR A 235 0.82 15.20 -22.49
N ASP A 236 -0.45 14.78 -22.58
CA ASP A 236 -0.83 13.45 -22.15
C ASP A 236 -0.14 12.32 -22.93
N LEU A 237 0.20 12.52 -24.21
CA LEU A 237 0.92 11.56 -25.05
C LEU A 237 2.36 11.36 -24.57
N GLU A 238 3.01 12.42 -24.09
CA GLU A 238 4.34 12.40 -23.52
C GLU A 238 4.36 11.63 -22.19
N PHE A 239 3.30 11.70 -21.38
CA PHE A 239 3.24 11.20 -20.01
C PHE A 239 2.29 10.01 -19.78
N CYS A 240 1.75 9.38 -20.83
CA CYS A 240 0.82 8.27 -20.69
C CYS A 240 1.46 6.88 -20.75
N ASP A 241 2.79 6.78 -20.85
CA ASP A 241 3.48 5.51 -20.82
C ASP A 241 3.56 4.93 -19.38
N ARG A 242 3.89 3.65 -19.26
CA ARG A 242 4.05 2.96 -17.98
C ARG A 242 5.47 2.44 -17.81
N PRO A 243 6.06 2.56 -16.60
CA PRO A 243 7.37 1.99 -16.34
C PRO A 243 7.31 0.46 -16.37
N LEU A 244 8.31 -0.16 -17.00
CA LEU A 244 8.45 -1.62 -17.01
C LEU A 244 9.09 -2.07 -15.68
N MET A 245 8.25 -2.32 -14.67
CA MET A 245 8.68 -2.83 -13.36
C MET A 245 8.56 -4.36 -13.29
N VAL A 246 9.53 -5.05 -12.71
CA VAL A 246 9.65 -6.52 -12.73
C VAL A 246 8.39 -7.22 -12.19
N GLY A 247 7.93 -6.83 -11.00
CA GLY A 247 6.75 -7.43 -10.37
C GLY A 247 5.48 -7.23 -11.20
N GLN A 248 5.26 -6.00 -11.65
CA GLN A 248 4.11 -5.63 -12.47
C GLN A 248 4.11 -6.39 -13.79
N GLN A 249 5.23 -6.38 -14.52
CA GLN A 249 5.34 -7.07 -15.81
C GLN A 249 5.10 -8.57 -15.68
N LYS A 250 5.69 -9.24 -14.68
CA LYS A 250 5.50 -10.68 -14.51
C LYS A 250 4.05 -11.05 -14.22
N LEU A 251 3.38 -10.33 -13.33
CA LEU A 251 2.01 -10.61 -12.91
C LEU A 251 0.96 -10.21 -13.96
N SER A 252 1.32 -9.32 -14.89
CA SER A 252 0.49 -8.86 -16.01
C SER A 252 0.82 -9.54 -17.34
N TYR A 253 1.40 -10.74 -17.32
CA TYR A 253 1.73 -11.50 -18.54
C TYR A 253 2.63 -10.70 -19.51
N ASN A 254 3.66 -10.03 -18.96
CA ASN A 254 4.56 -9.09 -19.64
C ASN A 254 3.88 -7.80 -20.12
N GLY A 255 3.00 -7.23 -19.29
CA GLY A 255 2.39 -5.93 -19.57
C GLY A 255 1.38 -5.98 -20.72
N VAL A 256 0.69 -7.10 -20.89
CA VAL A 256 -0.46 -7.21 -21.81
C VAL A 256 -1.78 -6.91 -21.08
N ASP A 257 -1.73 -6.33 -19.90
CA ASP A 257 -2.90 -5.87 -19.14
C ASP A 257 -3.32 -4.43 -19.55
N ILE A 258 -4.37 -3.88 -18.94
CA ILE A 258 -4.81 -2.50 -19.22
C ILE A 258 -4.07 -1.44 -18.37
N GLY A 259 -3.53 -1.84 -17.21
CA GLY A 259 -2.97 -0.97 -16.19
C GLY A 259 -1.50 -0.61 -16.44
N PHE A 260 -0.65 -1.61 -16.70
CA PHE A 260 0.81 -1.56 -16.78
C PHE A 260 1.34 -1.66 -18.22
N SER A 261 0.49 -1.90 -19.21
CA SER A 261 0.89 -1.91 -20.63
C SER A 261 1.46 -0.58 -21.10
N PRO A 262 2.53 -0.60 -21.94
CA PRO A 262 3.02 0.59 -22.61
C PRO A 262 1.95 1.28 -23.46
N TYR A 263 2.08 2.59 -23.69
CA TYR A 263 1.09 3.30 -24.50
C TYR A 263 1.31 3.10 -26.00
N ASN A 264 0.49 2.24 -26.62
CA ASN A 264 0.53 1.91 -28.04
C ASN A 264 -0.88 1.58 -28.58
N ASP A 265 -0.98 1.14 -29.84
CA ASP A 265 -2.25 0.73 -30.47
C ASP A 265 -2.98 -0.35 -29.67
N TYR A 266 -2.23 -1.37 -29.23
CA TYR A 266 -2.75 -2.44 -28.38
C TYR A 266 -3.46 -1.89 -27.13
N CYS A 267 -2.79 -1.02 -26.36
CA CYS A 267 -3.37 -0.42 -25.16
C CYS A 267 -4.65 0.38 -25.50
N ARG A 268 -4.67 1.10 -26.62
CA ARG A 268 -5.86 1.85 -27.06
C ARG A 268 -7.03 0.93 -27.36
N GLU A 269 -6.79 -0.18 -28.06
CA GLU A 269 -7.83 -1.17 -28.38
C GLU A 269 -8.38 -1.84 -27.12
N ILE A 270 -7.52 -2.34 -26.22
CA ILE A 270 -7.94 -2.95 -24.96
C ILE A 270 -8.73 -1.97 -24.09
N ARG A 271 -8.27 -0.71 -23.98
CA ARG A 271 -9.03 0.31 -23.23
C ARG A 271 -10.40 0.58 -23.83
N LYS A 272 -10.52 0.56 -25.16
CA LYS A 272 -11.80 0.67 -25.85
C LYS A 272 -12.70 -0.53 -25.55
N ILE A 273 -12.15 -1.75 -25.52
CA ILE A 273 -12.89 -2.96 -25.15
C ILE A 273 -13.46 -2.82 -23.74
N CYS A 274 -12.61 -2.53 -22.76
CA CYS A 274 -13.04 -2.39 -21.37
C CYS A 274 -14.10 -1.29 -21.22
N ALA A 275 -13.92 -0.13 -21.86
CA ALA A 275 -14.86 0.98 -21.78
C ALA A 275 -16.24 0.66 -22.41
N ILE A 276 -16.28 -0.08 -23.52
CA ILE A 276 -17.52 -0.37 -24.26
C ILE A 276 -18.21 -1.62 -23.72
N HIS A 277 -17.47 -2.71 -23.56
CA HIS A 277 -18.02 -4.04 -23.34
C HIS A 277 -18.07 -4.47 -21.87
N LEU A 278 -17.27 -3.86 -20.99
CA LEU A 278 -17.19 -4.24 -19.58
C LEU A 278 -17.71 -3.15 -18.64
N PHE A 279 -17.29 -1.90 -18.86
CA PHE A 279 -17.55 -0.76 -17.94
C PHE A 279 -18.45 0.33 -18.54
N SER A 280 -19.16 0.06 -19.63
CA SER A 280 -20.14 1.00 -20.15
C SER A 280 -21.29 1.20 -19.16
N ALA A 281 -21.97 2.35 -19.20
CA ALA A 281 -23.09 2.62 -18.30
C ALA A 281 -24.16 1.52 -18.34
N ARG A 282 -24.47 1.01 -19.56
CA ARG A 282 -25.40 -0.11 -19.74
C ARG A 282 -24.94 -1.39 -19.03
N ARG A 283 -23.64 -1.71 -19.10
CA ARG A 283 -23.07 -2.89 -18.43
C ARG A 283 -23.01 -2.73 -16.92
N VAL A 284 -22.62 -1.57 -16.43
CA VAL A 284 -22.67 -1.28 -14.99
C VAL A 284 -24.11 -1.43 -14.47
N SER A 285 -25.10 -0.96 -15.23
CA SER A 285 -26.52 -1.13 -14.89
C SER A 285 -27.00 -2.58 -14.94
N SER A 286 -26.52 -3.44 -15.85
CA SER A 286 -26.97 -4.85 -15.87
C SER A 286 -26.65 -5.55 -14.55
N PHE A 287 -25.44 -5.34 -14.02
CA PHE A 287 -25.02 -5.94 -12.74
C PHE A 287 -25.64 -5.28 -11.49
N SER A 288 -26.69 -4.45 -11.61
CA SER A 288 -27.35 -3.84 -10.46
C SER A 288 -27.98 -4.89 -9.54
N SER A 289 -28.54 -5.96 -10.12
CA SER A 289 -29.14 -7.11 -9.42
C SER A 289 -28.12 -7.79 -8.50
N ILE A 290 -26.93 -8.09 -9.03
CA ILE A 290 -25.82 -8.70 -8.29
C ILE A 290 -25.38 -7.80 -7.13
N ARG A 291 -25.15 -6.50 -7.38
CA ARG A 291 -24.76 -5.56 -6.33
C ARG A 291 -25.83 -5.45 -5.24
N LEU A 292 -27.09 -5.32 -5.64
CA LEU A 292 -28.23 -5.23 -4.72
C LEU A 292 -28.32 -6.45 -3.81
N TYR A 293 -28.22 -7.63 -4.41
CA TYR A 293 -28.28 -8.89 -3.68
C TYR A 293 -27.13 -9.01 -2.67
N GLU A 294 -25.88 -8.78 -3.08
CA GLU A 294 -24.74 -8.94 -2.17
C GLU A 294 -24.74 -7.89 -1.05
N VAL A 295 -25.17 -6.66 -1.34
CA VAL A 295 -25.36 -5.65 -0.28
C VAL A 295 -26.47 -6.10 0.67
N LYS A 296 -27.59 -6.64 0.18
CA LYS A 296 -28.65 -7.18 1.06
C LYS A 296 -28.11 -8.29 1.97
N GLN A 297 -27.34 -9.24 1.43
CA GLN A 297 -26.71 -10.29 2.25
C GLN A 297 -25.76 -9.74 3.32
N MET A 298 -24.99 -8.70 2.99
CA MET A 298 -24.13 -8.01 3.98
C MET A 298 -24.97 -7.36 5.08
N ILE A 299 -26.05 -6.65 4.72
CA ILE A 299 -26.93 -5.99 5.70
C ILE A 299 -27.60 -7.03 6.60
N GLU A 300 -28.11 -8.14 6.08
CA GLU A 300 -28.66 -9.24 6.87
C GLU A 300 -27.64 -9.83 7.86
N LYS A 301 -26.38 -9.99 7.43
CA LYS A 301 -25.30 -10.47 8.29
C LYS A 301 -25.01 -9.48 9.43
N ILE A 302 -24.89 -8.19 9.11
CA ILE A 302 -24.66 -7.15 10.13
C ILE A 302 -25.86 -7.06 11.08
N SER A 303 -27.10 -7.17 10.59
CA SER A 303 -28.32 -7.16 11.43
C SER A 303 -28.37 -8.34 12.41
N ARG A 304 -27.94 -9.54 12.00
CA ARG A 304 -27.78 -10.69 12.89
C ARG A 304 -26.72 -10.44 13.96
N GLN A 305 -25.58 -9.86 13.60
CA GLN A 305 -24.53 -9.47 14.55
C GLN A 305 -25.01 -8.38 15.52
N ALA A 306 -25.73 -7.38 15.03
CA ALA A 306 -26.34 -6.33 15.84
C ALA A 306 -27.31 -6.92 16.88
N SER A 307 -28.14 -7.88 16.48
CA SER A 307 -29.11 -8.55 17.36
C SER A 307 -28.44 -9.36 18.47
N SER A 308 -27.24 -9.90 18.23
CA SER A 308 -26.42 -10.57 19.24
C SER A 308 -25.44 -9.63 19.98
N SER A 309 -25.54 -8.31 19.75
CA SER A 309 -24.62 -7.29 20.29
C SER A 309 -23.14 -7.56 19.95
N GLN A 310 -22.87 -8.25 18.85
CA GLN A 310 -21.53 -8.53 18.36
C GLN A 310 -20.94 -7.32 17.64
N VAL A 311 -19.64 -7.09 17.84
CA VAL A 311 -18.89 -6.06 17.11
C VAL A 311 -18.66 -6.50 15.67
N THR A 312 -18.95 -5.61 14.73
CA THR A 312 -18.72 -5.81 13.29
C THR A 312 -17.39 -5.21 12.88
N ASN A 313 -16.49 -6.04 12.35
CA ASN A 313 -15.29 -5.57 11.66
C ASN A 313 -15.68 -5.11 10.25
N LEU A 314 -15.81 -3.79 10.05
CA LEU A 314 -16.21 -3.23 8.76
C LEU A 314 -15.15 -3.40 7.68
N ASN A 315 -13.85 -3.40 8.03
CA ASN A 315 -12.80 -3.65 7.04
C ASN A 315 -12.96 -5.02 6.39
N GLU A 316 -13.05 -6.05 7.21
CA GLU A 316 -13.21 -7.42 6.72
C GLU A 316 -14.54 -7.57 5.97
N THR A 317 -15.63 -7.04 6.53
CA THR A 317 -16.97 -7.12 5.92
C THR A 317 -17.03 -6.46 4.54
N LEU A 318 -16.40 -5.30 4.38
CA LEU A 318 -16.40 -4.56 3.11
C LEU A 318 -15.46 -5.15 2.07
N ILE A 319 -14.26 -5.62 2.47
CA ILE A 319 -13.36 -6.37 1.57
C ILE A 319 -14.05 -7.62 1.05
N ASN A 320 -14.76 -8.32 1.94
CA ASN A 320 -15.54 -9.50 1.61
C ASN A 320 -16.63 -9.18 0.58
N LEU A 321 -17.44 -8.15 0.83
CA LEU A 321 -18.49 -7.73 -0.07
C LEU A 321 -17.95 -7.35 -1.46
N THR A 322 -16.96 -6.48 -1.54
CA THR A 322 -16.44 -6.00 -2.83
C THR A 322 -15.75 -7.11 -3.61
N SER A 323 -15.04 -8.01 -2.92
CA SER A 323 -14.47 -9.22 -3.52
C SER A 323 -15.56 -10.11 -4.11
N THR A 324 -16.65 -10.38 -3.36
CA THR A 324 -17.76 -11.20 -3.85
C THR A 324 -18.45 -10.57 -5.05
N ILE A 325 -18.72 -9.25 -5.02
CA ILE A 325 -19.30 -8.52 -6.16
C ILE A 325 -18.41 -8.67 -7.40
N ILE A 326 -17.10 -8.45 -7.27
CA ILE A 326 -16.16 -8.56 -8.40
C ILE A 326 -16.10 -10.01 -8.89
N CYS A 327 -16.01 -11.02 -8.03
CA CYS A 327 -15.98 -12.42 -8.45
C CYS A 327 -17.25 -12.82 -9.22
N ARG A 328 -18.42 -12.32 -8.81
CA ARG A 328 -19.68 -12.58 -9.53
C ARG A 328 -19.74 -11.87 -10.87
N VAL A 329 -19.35 -10.60 -10.92
CA VAL A 329 -19.40 -9.80 -12.15
C VAL A 329 -18.32 -10.22 -13.15
N ALA A 330 -17.13 -10.53 -12.66
CA ALA A 330 -16.00 -10.89 -13.49
C ALA A 330 -16.04 -12.36 -13.90
N PHE A 331 -16.32 -13.30 -12.98
CA PHE A 331 -16.16 -14.74 -13.21
C PHE A 331 -17.46 -15.55 -13.13
N GLY A 332 -18.59 -14.88 -12.90
CA GLY A 332 -19.88 -15.55 -12.69
C GLY A 332 -19.92 -16.41 -11.43
N LYS A 333 -19.01 -16.20 -10.46
CA LYS A 333 -18.83 -17.07 -9.29
C LYS A 333 -18.92 -16.35 -7.96
N ARG A 334 -19.46 -17.05 -6.97
CA ARG A 334 -19.43 -16.67 -5.55
C ARG A 334 -18.61 -17.70 -4.79
N TYR A 335 -17.57 -17.26 -4.08
CA TYR A 335 -16.83 -18.12 -3.15
C TYR A 335 -17.54 -18.08 -1.79
N GLU A 336 -17.89 -19.24 -1.24
CA GLU A 336 -18.68 -19.35 0.01
C GLU A 336 -17.94 -18.78 1.23
N GLU A 337 -18.70 -18.24 2.19
CA GLU A 337 -18.14 -17.42 3.26
C GLU A 337 -17.24 -18.20 4.26
N GLU A 338 -17.46 -19.51 4.44
CA GLU A 338 -16.80 -20.36 5.44
C GLU A 338 -16.07 -21.57 4.81
N GLY A 339 -15.37 -21.34 3.69
CA GLY A 339 -14.72 -22.40 2.92
C GLY A 339 -13.20 -22.24 2.74
N VAL A 340 -12.52 -23.38 2.51
CA VAL A 340 -11.09 -23.44 2.15
C VAL A 340 -10.80 -22.63 0.89
N GLU A 341 -11.69 -22.67 -0.10
CA GLU A 341 -11.54 -21.95 -1.37
C GLU A 341 -11.45 -20.44 -1.20
N ARG A 342 -12.25 -19.87 -0.29
CA ARG A 342 -12.20 -18.44 0.01
C ARG A 342 -10.88 -18.04 0.66
N SER A 343 -10.41 -18.81 1.63
CA SER A 343 -9.14 -18.53 2.30
C SER A 343 -7.96 -18.55 1.30
N LYS A 344 -8.01 -19.47 0.33
CA LYS A 344 -7.07 -19.54 -0.78
C LYS A 344 -7.19 -18.29 -1.66
N PHE A 345 -8.41 -17.89 -2.05
CA PHE A 345 -8.65 -16.70 -2.88
C PHE A 345 -8.12 -15.41 -2.23
N HIS A 346 -8.49 -15.12 -0.97
CA HIS A 346 -7.99 -13.92 -0.29
C HIS A 346 -6.47 -13.96 -0.07
N GLY A 347 -5.91 -15.14 0.19
CA GLY A 347 -4.45 -15.32 0.25
C GLY A 347 -3.76 -14.99 -1.08
N LEU A 348 -4.32 -15.43 -2.21
CA LEU A 348 -3.81 -15.11 -3.55
C LEU A 348 -3.90 -13.61 -3.86
N LEU A 349 -5.04 -12.97 -3.55
CA LEU A 349 -5.22 -11.54 -3.74
C LEU A 349 -4.21 -10.73 -2.91
N SER A 350 -4.04 -11.10 -1.64
CA SER A 350 -3.08 -10.43 -0.76
C SER A 350 -1.62 -10.58 -1.25
N GLU A 351 -1.23 -11.77 -1.73
CA GLU A 351 0.10 -11.98 -2.31
C GLU A 351 0.29 -11.25 -3.65
N LEU A 352 -0.75 -11.19 -4.49
CA LEU A 352 -0.75 -10.41 -5.74
C LEU A 352 -0.40 -8.95 -5.46
N GLU A 353 -1.13 -8.30 -4.56
CA GLU A 353 -0.93 -6.89 -4.21
C GLU A 353 0.42 -6.64 -3.54
N ALA A 354 0.81 -7.51 -2.60
CA ALA A 354 2.11 -7.43 -1.95
C ALA A 354 3.25 -7.48 -2.97
N MET A 355 3.10 -8.26 -4.04
CA MET A 355 4.11 -8.37 -5.09
C MET A 355 4.07 -7.25 -6.13
N LEU A 356 2.88 -6.71 -6.45
CA LEU A 356 2.74 -5.51 -7.29
C LEU A 356 3.36 -4.27 -6.62
N ALA A 357 3.29 -4.19 -5.29
CA ALA A 357 3.81 -3.08 -4.49
C ALA A 357 5.31 -3.19 -4.15
N LYS A 358 5.91 -4.36 -4.40
CA LYS A 358 7.24 -4.69 -3.87
C LYS A 358 8.34 -3.92 -4.59
N PHE A 359 9.29 -3.41 -3.80
CA PHE A 359 10.54 -2.85 -4.34
C PHE A 359 11.47 -3.97 -4.82
N PHE A 360 11.81 -3.96 -6.11
CA PHE A 360 12.88 -4.76 -6.68
C PHE A 360 14.09 -3.87 -6.94
N VAL A 361 15.28 -4.33 -6.55
CA VAL A 361 16.53 -3.58 -6.76
C VAL A 361 16.78 -3.37 -8.25
N SER A 362 16.50 -4.38 -9.07
CA SER A 362 16.65 -4.34 -10.53
C SER A 362 15.82 -3.24 -11.21
N ASP A 363 14.70 -2.82 -10.63
CA ASP A 363 13.86 -1.76 -11.21
C ASP A 363 14.57 -0.41 -11.19
N PHE A 364 15.35 -0.13 -10.15
CA PHE A 364 16.01 1.15 -9.93
C PHE A 364 17.52 1.09 -10.18
N ILE A 365 18.13 -0.08 -9.99
CA ILE A 365 19.57 -0.31 -10.06
C ILE A 365 19.85 -1.62 -10.84
N PRO A 366 19.76 -1.61 -12.18
CA PRO A 366 19.73 -2.83 -12.99
C PRO A 366 20.93 -3.77 -12.80
N PHE A 367 22.14 -3.23 -12.62
CA PHE A 367 23.37 -4.01 -12.46
C PHE A 367 23.42 -4.82 -11.15
N PHE A 368 22.57 -4.48 -10.17
CA PHE A 368 22.42 -5.21 -8.90
C PHE A 368 21.18 -6.12 -8.85
N GLY A 369 20.56 -6.42 -9.99
CA GLY A 369 19.40 -7.31 -10.06
C GLY A 369 19.63 -8.74 -9.54
N TRP A 370 20.88 -9.16 -9.35
CA TRP A 370 21.21 -10.42 -8.67
C TRP A 370 20.79 -10.42 -7.18
N ILE A 371 20.66 -9.25 -6.54
CA ILE A 371 20.17 -9.12 -5.16
C ILE A 371 18.71 -9.60 -5.06
N ASP A 372 17.88 -9.34 -6.07
CA ASP A 372 16.50 -9.81 -6.10
C ASP A 372 16.42 -11.34 -6.19
N LYS A 373 17.41 -11.99 -6.81
CA LYS A 373 17.54 -13.46 -6.81
C LYS A 373 17.98 -13.97 -5.45
N LEU A 374 19.02 -13.39 -4.85
CA LEU A 374 19.55 -13.84 -3.56
C LEU A 374 18.59 -13.60 -2.39
N SER A 375 17.82 -12.51 -2.41
CA SER A 375 16.78 -12.23 -1.42
C SER A 375 15.58 -13.17 -1.52
N GLY A 376 15.51 -13.98 -2.58
CA GLY A 376 14.38 -14.87 -2.86
C GLY A 376 13.16 -14.16 -3.45
N LEU A 377 13.25 -12.85 -3.76
CA LEU A 377 12.12 -12.09 -4.31
C LEU A 377 11.67 -12.63 -5.68
N HIS A 378 12.61 -12.97 -6.57
CA HIS A 378 12.24 -13.60 -7.84
C HIS A 378 11.56 -14.97 -7.63
N SER A 379 12.06 -15.79 -6.70
CA SER A 379 11.44 -17.08 -6.43
C SER A 379 10.04 -16.94 -5.82
N ARG A 380 9.80 -15.94 -4.96
CA ARG A 380 8.45 -15.62 -4.45
C ARG A 380 7.55 -15.14 -5.58
N LEU A 381 8.03 -14.21 -6.41
CA LEU A 381 7.29 -13.69 -7.55
C LEU A 381 6.87 -14.81 -8.52
N ASP A 382 7.80 -15.72 -8.87
CA ASP A 382 7.51 -16.86 -9.74
C ASP A 382 6.51 -17.83 -9.11
N LYS A 383 6.58 -18.04 -7.79
CA LYS A 383 5.61 -18.86 -7.06
C LYS A 383 4.21 -18.23 -7.12
N VAL A 384 4.10 -16.95 -6.77
CA VAL A 384 2.83 -16.19 -6.78
C VAL A 384 2.24 -16.17 -8.20
N PHE A 385 3.06 -15.91 -9.22
CA PHE A 385 2.63 -15.97 -10.62
C PHE A 385 2.04 -17.34 -10.99
N LYS A 386 2.70 -18.45 -10.62
CA LYS A 386 2.18 -19.80 -10.92
C LYS A 386 0.86 -20.10 -10.21
N GLU A 387 0.73 -19.69 -8.95
CA GLU A 387 -0.50 -19.91 -8.18
C GLU A 387 -1.67 -19.10 -8.74
N LEU A 388 -1.43 -17.85 -9.16
CA LEU A 388 -2.41 -17.00 -9.83
C LEU A 388 -2.74 -17.50 -11.24
N ASP A 389 -1.74 -17.88 -12.03
CA ASP A 389 -1.96 -18.41 -13.38
C ASP A 389 -2.79 -19.69 -13.34
N SER A 390 -2.50 -20.59 -12.39
CA SER A 390 -3.32 -21.79 -12.17
C SER A 390 -4.77 -21.44 -11.79
N PHE A 391 -4.97 -20.38 -11.00
CA PHE A 391 -6.29 -19.92 -10.61
C PHE A 391 -7.06 -19.30 -11.80
N TYR A 392 -6.40 -18.49 -12.63
CA TYR A 392 -7.02 -17.92 -13.83
C TYR A 392 -7.28 -18.98 -14.91
N GLU A 393 -6.40 -19.96 -15.02
CA GLU A 393 -6.57 -21.11 -15.91
C GLU A 393 -7.77 -21.97 -15.48
N GLU A 394 -7.98 -22.19 -14.18
CA GLU A 394 -9.17 -22.86 -13.65
C GLU A 394 -10.45 -22.12 -14.05
N ILE A 395 -10.51 -20.80 -13.79
CA ILE A 395 -11.63 -19.95 -14.21
C ILE A 395 -11.86 -20.05 -15.72
N LEU A 396 -10.80 -19.92 -16.52
CA LEU A 396 -10.90 -19.93 -17.96
C LEU A 396 -11.45 -21.27 -18.49
N ASN A 397 -10.93 -22.40 -18.00
CA ASN A 397 -11.36 -23.73 -18.42
C ASN A 397 -12.83 -23.99 -18.10
N GLU A 398 -13.32 -23.49 -16.96
CA GLU A 398 -14.73 -23.58 -16.63
C GLU A 398 -15.62 -22.81 -17.60
N HIS A 399 -15.21 -21.61 -18.02
CA HIS A 399 -15.97 -20.82 -19.00
C HIS A 399 -15.91 -21.40 -20.42
N LEU A 400 -14.88 -22.20 -20.72
CA LEU A 400 -14.77 -22.94 -21.97
C LEU A 400 -15.55 -24.26 -21.97
N ASP A 401 -15.97 -24.78 -20.81
CA ASP A 401 -16.76 -26.02 -20.73
C ASP A 401 -18.17 -25.80 -21.29
N PRO A 402 -18.57 -26.50 -22.38
CA PRO A 402 -19.91 -26.39 -22.95
C PRO A 402 -21.01 -26.88 -21.98
N ASN A 403 -20.66 -27.65 -20.95
CA ASN A 403 -21.57 -28.12 -19.93
C ASN A 403 -21.64 -27.19 -18.70
N ARG A 404 -20.91 -26.05 -18.71
CA ARG A 404 -20.98 -25.06 -17.63
C ARG A 404 -22.44 -24.68 -17.39
N GLN A 405 -22.93 -25.00 -16.19
CA GLN A 405 -24.19 -24.44 -15.72
C GLN A 405 -23.99 -22.92 -15.60
N LYS A 406 -24.63 -22.16 -16.47
CA LYS A 406 -24.67 -20.70 -16.34
C LYS A 406 -25.21 -20.36 -14.94
N SER A 407 -24.57 -19.39 -14.30
CA SER A 407 -24.90 -18.97 -12.94
C SER A 407 -26.38 -18.60 -12.79
N PHE A 408 -26.84 -18.56 -11.54
CA PHE A 408 -28.25 -18.32 -11.15
C PHE A 408 -28.91 -17.08 -11.77
N ASP A 409 -28.15 -16.10 -12.27
CA ASP A 409 -28.68 -14.81 -12.72
C ASP A 409 -28.82 -14.67 -14.25
N HIS A 410 -28.44 -15.67 -15.05
CA HIS A 410 -28.48 -15.66 -16.52
C HIS A 410 -27.75 -14.49 -17.23
N GLU A 411 -27.01 -13.64 -16.50
CA GLU A 411 -26.22 -12.54 -17.06
C GLU A 411 -24.84 -13.03 -17.52
N GLU A 412 -24.42 -12.56 -18.70
CA GLU A 412 -23.08 -12.80 -19.25
C GLU A 412 -22.03 -12.03 -18.42
N ASP A 413 -21.07 -12.75 -17.83
CA ASP A 413 -19.97 -12.20 -17.03
C ASP A 413 -18.83 -11.66 -17.90
N PHE A 414 -17.82 -11.03 -17.30
CA PHE A 414 -16.73 -10.43 -18.07
C PHE A 414 -15.88 -11.46 -18.83
N ILE A 415 -15.66 -12.66 -18.29
CA ILE A 415 -14.89 -13.69 -18.99
C ILE A 415 -15.66 -14.18 -20.22
N ASP A 416 -16.97 -14.40 -20.11
CA ASP A 416 -17.82 -14.77 -21.24
C ASP A 416 -17.72 -13.73 -22.37
N VAL A 417 -17.76 -12.44 -22.04
CA VAL A 417 -17.61 -11.33 -23.00
C VAL A 417 -16.25 -11.36 -23.69
N LEU A 418 -15.18 -11.51 -22.91
CA LEU A 418 -13.81 -11.54 -23.45
C LEU A 418 -13.60 -12.76 -24.36
N LEU A 419 -14.14 -13.92 -23.99
CA LEU A 419 -14.13 -15.12 -24.83
C LEU A 419 -14.92 -14.91 -26.13
N HIS A 420 -16.09 -14.28 -26.06
CA HIS A 420 -16.87 -13.97 -27.25
C HIS A 420 -16.10 -13.05 -28.21
N LEU A 421 -15.49 -11.99 -27.67
CA LEU A 421 -14.66 -11.06 -28.43
C LEU A 421 -13.43 -11.74 -29.05
N LYS A 422 -12.78 -12.63 -28.31
CA LYS A 422 -11.68 -13.46 -28.83
C LYS A 422 -12.12 -14.29 -30.03
N ASN A 423 -13.30 -14.91 -29.97
CA ASN A 423 -13.81 -15.75 -31.05
C ASN A 423 -14.23 -14.96 -32.30
N GLN A 424 -14.59 -13.68 -32.16
CA GLN A 424 -14.89 -12.80 -33.30
C GLN A 424 -13.64 -12.40 -34.10
N ASN A 425 -12.45 -12.48 -33.51
CA ASN A 425 -11.15 -12.17 -34.12
C ASN A 425 -11.12 -10.81 -34.87
N SER A 426 -11.71 -9.77 -34.27
CA SER A 426 -11.92 -8.46 -34.88
C SER A 426 -10.85 -7.41 -34.52
N PHE A 427 -9.78 -7.84 -33.83
CA PHE A 427 -8.73 -6.97 -33.31
C PHE A 427 -7.55 -6.80 -34.26
N SER A 428 -6.78 -5.73 -34.11
CA SER A 428 -5.57 -5.52 -34.91
C SER A 428 -4.41 -6.44 -34.50
N PHE A 429 -4.59 -7.23 -33.44
CA PHE A 429 -3.62 -8.12 -32.84
C PHE A 429 -4.29 -9.45 -32.46
N ASP A 430 -3.49 -10.50 -32.26
CA ASP A 430 -4.01 -11.80 -31.80
C ASP A 430 -4.41 -11.72 -30.33
N PHE A 431 -5.71 -11.68 -30.06
CA PHE A 431 -6.25 -11.65 -28.70
C PHE A 431 -6.24 -13.05 -28.11
N THR A 432 -5.18 -13.38 -27.36
CA THR A 432 -4.93 -14.69 -26.74
C THR A 432 -5.57 -14.86 -25.35
N TYR A 433 -5.51 -16.07 -24.79
CA TYR A 433 -5.95 -16.34 -23.43
C TYR A 433 -5.13 -15.62 -22.36
N ASP A 434 -3.83 -15.39 -22.59
CA ASP A 434 -3.00 -14.60 -21.66
C ASP A 434 -3.52 -13.17 -21.51
N HIS A 435 -4.06 -12.59 -22.58
CA HIS A 435 -4.70 -11.28 -22.49
C HIS A 435 -5.97 -11.31 -21.63
N ILE A 436 -6.78 -12.38 -21.74
CA ILE A 436 -7.96 -12.55 -20.89
C ILE A 436 -7.51 -12.68 -19.42
N LYS A 437 -6.51 -13.51 -19.13
CA LYS A 437 -5.96 -13.67 -17.77
C LYS A 437 -5.36 -12.38 -17.22
N ALA A 438 -4.68 -11.59 -18.05
CA ALA A 438 -4.15 -10.28 -17.65
C ALA A 438 -5.27 -9.30 -17.26
N LEU A 439 -6.37 -9.27 -18.02
CA LEU A 439 -7.55 -8.46 -17.69
C LEU A 439 -8.28 -8.98 -16.43
N THR A 440 -8.32 -10.30 -16.22
CA THR A 440 -8.82 -10.92 -14.98
C THR A 440 -8.00 -10.46 -13.76
N MET A 441 -6.67 -10.44 -13.89
CA MET A 441 -5.77 -9.94 -12.85
C MET A 441 -6.07 -8.48 -12.51
N ASP A 442 -6.24 -7.62 -13.52
CA ASP A 442 -6.59 -6.20 -13.32
C ASP A 442 -7.90 -6.03 -12.55
N MET A 443 -8.93 -6.80 -12.89
CA MET A 443 -10.24 -6.73 -12.23
C MET A 443 -10.16 -7.08 -10.75
N LEU A 444 -9.33 -8.08 -10.40
CA LEU A 444 -9.12 -8.50 -9.02
C LEU A 444 -8.34 -7.46 -8.22
N ALA A 445 -7.16 -7.10 -8.70
CA ALA A 445 -6.26 -6.21 -7.99
C ALA A 445 -6.84 -4.79 -7.86
N ALA A 446 -7.47 -4.27 -8.91
CA ALA A 446 -7.95 -2.88 -8.90
C ALA A 446 -9.40 -2.74 -8.39
N GLY A 447 -10.25 -3.77 -8.55
CA GLY A 447 -11.69 -3.65 -8.31
C GLY A 447 -12.13 -3.92 -6.86
N THR A 448 -11.39 -4.73 -6.13
CA THR A 448 -11.80 -5.26 -4.81
C THR A 448 -11.44 -4.30 -3.67
N GLU A 449 -10.16 -4.09 -3.43
CA GLU A 449 -9.66 -3.35 -2.28
C GLU A 449 -9.93 -1.85 -2.34
N THR A 450 -9.85 -1.23 -3.52
CA THR A 450 -10.02 0.23 -3.67
C THR A 450 -11.41 0.69 -3.21
N SER A 451 -12.45 -0.06 -3.60
CA SER A 451 -13.83 0.19 -3.21
C SER A 451 -14.04 -0.05 -1.71
N ALA A 452 -13.47 -1.13 -1.16
CA ALA A 452 -13.58 -1.45 0.26
C ALA A 452 -12.89 -0.40 1.13
N ALA A 453 -11.66 -0.02 0.79
CA ALA A 453 -10.90 1.01 1.49
C ALA A 453 -11.66 2.34 1.51
N THR A 454 -12.25 2.74 0.37
CA THR A 454 -13.04 3.98 0.30
C THR A 454 -14.27 3.92 1.21
N ALA A 455 -15.00 2.80 1.22
CA ALA A 455 -16.17 2.63 2.08
C ALA A 455 -15.79 2.64 3.58
N VAL A 456 -14.67 2.01 3.95
CA VAL A 456 -14.12 2.06 5.32
C VAL A 456 -13.75 3.49 5.70
N TRP A 457 -13.07 4.24 4.83
CA TRP A 457 -12.70 5.62 5.10
C TRP A 457 -13.92 6.55 5.20
N ALA A 458 -14.94 6.36 4.37
CA ALA A 458 -16.20 7.09 4.49
C ALA A 458 -16.83 6.86 5.87
N MET A 459 -16.98 5.60 6.30
CA MET A 459 -17.52 5.27 7.62
C MET A 459 -16.64 5.81 8.75
N THR A 460 -15.31 5.72 8.62
CA THR A 460 -14.35 6.29 9.59
C THR A 460 -14.55 7.80 9.75
N ALA A 461 -14.64 8.52 8.63
CA ALA A 461 -14.82 9.96 8.63
C ALA A 461 -16.18 10.35 9.22
N LEU A 462 -17.25 9.60 8.92
CA LEU A 462 -18.57 9.83 9.48
C LEU A 462 -18.61 9.57 11.00
N MET A 463 -17.95 8.50 11.48
CA MET A 463 -17.87 8.21 12.92
C MET A 463 -17.12 9.27 13.71
N LYS A 464 -16.17 9.98 13.07
CA LYS A 464 -15.45 11.15 13.61
C LYS A 464 -16.17 12.49 13.40
N ASN A 465 -17.37 12.47 12.80
CA ASN A 465 -18.12 13.67 12.45
C ASN A 465 -19.61 13.44 12.66
N SER A 466 -20.04 13.34 13.91
CA SER A 466 -21.44 13.09 14.30
C SER A 466 -22.45 14.01 13.60
N ARG A 467 -22.13 15.30 13.44
CA ARG A 467 -22.94 16.28 12.68
C ARG A 467 -23.19 15.81 11.24
N VAL A 468 -22.16 15.33 10.57
CA VAL A 468 -22.24 14.86 9.18
C VAL A 468 -22.97 13.52 9.12
N MET A 469 -22.66 12.59 10.03
CA MET A 469 -23.32 11.29 10.19
C MET A 469 -24.84 11.46 10.31
N HIS A 470 -25.31 12.25 11.27
CA HIS A 470 -26.74 12.46 11.48
C HIS A 470 -27.42 13.07 10.25
N ARG A 471 -26.76 14.04 9.59
CA ARG A 471 -27.32 14.68 8.40
C ARG A 471 -27.46 13.72 7.22
N VAL A 472 -26.45 12.88 6.96
CA VAL A 472 -26.52 11.90 5.87
C VAL A 472 -27.51 10.78 6.18
N GLN A 473 -27.56 10.27 7.41
CA GLN A 473 -28.58 9.30 7.82
C GLN A 473 -29.99 9.87 7.65
N ALA A 474 -30.21 11.14 8.03
CA ALA A 474 -31.51 11.80 7.85
C ALA A 474 -31.90 11.91 6.37
N GLU A 475 -30.99 12.30 5.48
CA GLU A 475 -31.26 12.33 4.03
C GLU A 475 -31.65 10.94 3.51
N VAL A 476 -30.83 9.93 3.80
CA VAL A 476 -31.02 8.57 3.30
C VAL A 476 -32.33 7.96 3.82
N ARG A 477 -32.64 8.14 5.12
CA ARG A 477 -33.88 7.63 5.74
C ARG A 477 -35.13 8.36 5.23
N ASN A 478 -35.04 9.66 4.96
CA ASN A 478 -36.16 10.41 4.38
C ASN A 478 -36.48 9.95 2.95
N VAL A 479 -35.46 9.64 2.14
CA VAL A 479 -35.67 9.12 0.77
C VAL A 479 -36.17 7.67 0.79
N GLY A 480 -35.60 6.82 1.65
CA GLY A 480 -35.99 5.40 1.73
C GLY A 480 -37.36 5.15 2.38
N GLY A 481 -37.78 6.02 3.31
CA GLY A 481 -39.03 5.86 4.03
C GLY A 481 -39.10 4.51 4.76
N ASN A 482 -40.12 3.71 4.43
CA ASN A 482 -40.34 2.36 4.99
C ASN A 482 -40.05 1.24 3.99
N LYS A 483 -39.27 1.50 2.94
CA LYS A 483 -39.02 0.53 1.84
C LYS A 483 -38.19 -0.69 2.26
N GLY A 484 -37.59 -0.66 3.45
CA GLY A 484 -36.70 -1.71 3.95
C GLY A 484 -35.30 -1.74 3.32
N PHE A 485 -35.12 -1.19 2.11
CA PHE A 485 -33.82 -1.14 1.41
C PHE A 485 -33.73 0.03 0.41
N ILE A 486 -32.53 0.61 0.23
CA ILE A 486 -32.26 1.67 -0.75
C ILE A 486 -31.76 1.06 -2.06
N ASP A 487 -32.43 1.36 -3.17
CA ASP A 487 -32.03 0.93 -4.51
C ASP A 487 -31.37 2.05 -5.33
N GLN A 488 -31.05 1.72 -6.59
CA GLN A 488 -30.28 2.61 -7.47
C GLN A 488 -31.06 3.85 -7.93
N ASP A 489 -32.39 3.80 -7.97
CA ASP A 489 -33.23 4.94 -8.34
C ASP A 489 -33.33 5.94 -7.18
N ASP A 490 -33.38 5.43 -5.95
CA ASP A 490 -33.38 6.26 -4.75
C ASP A 490 -32.03 6.99 -4.56
N ILE A 491 -30.92 6.33 -4.87
CA ILE A 491 -29.57 6.92 -4.82
C ILE A 491 -29.45 8.20 -5.67
N GLN A 492 -30.20 8.31 -6.77
CA GLN A 492 -30.15 9.51 -7.60
C GLN A 492 -30.57 10.77 -6.85
N LYS A 493 -31.41 10.63 -5.83
CA LYS A 493 -31.96 11.72 -5.00
C LYS A 493 -31.07 12.07 -3.80
N LEU A 494 -30.03 11.27 -3.50
CA LEU A 494 -29.17 11.42 -2.32
C LEU A 494 -28.01 12.39 -2.56
N SER A 495 -28.34 13.68 -2.67
CA SER A 495 -27.37 14.74 -2.99
C SER A 495 -26.26 14.89 -1.93
N TYR A 496 -26.59 14.78 -0.65
CA TYR A 496 -25.66 14.94 0.45
C TYR A 496 -24.79 13.69 0.62
N LEU A 497 -25.33 12.47 0.41
CA LEU A 497 -24.51 11.27 0.33
C LEU A 497 -23.45 11.38 -0.78
N LYS A 498 -23.81 11.88 -1.97
CA LYS A 498 -22.87 12.12 -3.06
C LYS A 498 -21.80 13.13 -2.67
N ALA A 499 -22.15 14.17 -1.90
CA ALA A 499 -21.19 15.12 -1.34
C ALA A 499 -20.24 14.47 -0.32
N VAL A 500 -20.75 13.59 0.55
CA VAL A 500 -19.95 12.79 1.51
C VAL A 500 -18.95 11.91 0.78
N ILE A 501 -19.37 11.26 -0.32
CA ILE A 501 -18.49 10.43 -1.15
C ILE A 501 -17.40 11.29 -1.82
N LYS A 502 -17.75 12.45 -2.38
CA LYS A 502 -16.76 13.39 -2.94
C LYS A 502 -15.73 13.83 -1.91
N GLU A 503 -16.16 14.17 -0.69
CA GLU A 503 -15.25 14.57 0.39
C GLU A 503 -14.40 13.40 0.89
N THR A 504 -14.95 12.19 0.88
CA THR A 504 -14.18 10.97 1.15
C THR A 504 -13.11 10.76 0.07
N PHE A 505 -13.43 10.94 -1.21
CA PHE A 505 -12.41 10.86 -2.26
C PHE A 505 -11.35 11.94 -2.12
N ARG A 506 -11.72 13.15 -1.71
CA ARG A 506 -10.79 14.27 -1.53
C ARG A 506 -9.75 13.95 -0.45
N LEU A 507 -10.21 13.51 0.72
CA LEU A 507 -9.32 13.23 1.85
C LEU A 507 -8.71 11.83 1.79
N PHE A 508 -9.48 10.80 1.44
CA PHE A 508 -9.11 9.41 1.63
C PHE A 508 -9.08 8.61 0.31
N LEU A 509 -8.58 9.21 -0.78
CA LEU A 509 -8.42 8.50 -2.05
C LEU A 509 -7.57 7.21 -1.88
N PRO A 510 -8.01 6.06 -2.44
CA PRO A 510 -7.29 4.79 -2.31
C PRO A 510 -5.86 4.80 -2.85
N ALA A 511 -5.57 5.58 -3.90
CA ALA A 511 -4.26 5.62 -4.55
C ALA A 511 -3.67 7.04 -4.48
N PRO A 512 -3.01 7.45 -3.38
CA PRO A 512 -2.60 8.84 -3.13
C PRO A 512 -1.59 9.40 -4.16
N LEU A 513 -0.77 8.54 -4.77
CA LEU A 513 0.20 8.90 -5.81
C LEU A 513 -0.24 8.51 -7.23
N LEU A 514 -1.47 7.99 -7.37
CA LEU A 514 -1.97 7.33 -8.57
C LEU A 514 -1.03 6.20 -9.07
N VAL A 515 -1.34 5.61 -10.21
CA VAL A 515 -0.46 4.62 -10.86
C VAL A 515 0.69 5.36 -11.58
N PRO A 516 1.97 4.99 -11.35
CA PRO A 516 3.13 5.67 -11.92
C PRO A 516 3.07 5.79 -13.43
N ARG A 517 3.58 6.89 -13.96
CA ARG A 517 3.72 7.17 -15.39
C ARG A 517 5.20 7.18 -15.77
N GLU A 518 5.47 7.03 -17.05
CA GLU A 518 6.81 7.22 -17.61
C GLU A 518 6.72 8.16 -18.82
N THR A 519 7.68 9.07 -18.95
CA THR A 519 7.74 9.94 -20.12
C THR A 519 8.25 9.19 -21.34
N SER A 520 7.53 9.26 -22.46
CA SER A 520 7.91 8.59 -23.72
C SER A 520 8.98 9.35 -24.50
N LYS A 521 9.01 10.68 -24.39
CA LYS A 521 9.98 11.56 -25.04
C LYS A 521 10.26 12.79 -24.17
N LYS A 522 11.33 13.50 -24.51
CA LYS A 522 11.69 14.77 -23.89
C LYS A 522 10.57 15.80 -24.08
N CYS A 523 10.23 16.52 -23.01
CA CYS A 523 9.18 17.53 -23.01
C CYS A 523 9.48 18.66 -22.00
N THR A 524 8.62 19.67 -21.96
CA THR A 524 8.74 20.76 -20.99
C THR A 524 7.42 20.99 -20.26
N LEU A 525 7.50 21.40 -19.00
CA LEU A 525 6.37 21.75 -18.15
C LEU A 525 6.49 23.21 -17.69
N ASP A 526 5.37 23.77 -17.22
CA ASP A 526 5.27 25.13 -16.68
C ASP A 526 5.75 26.19 -17.68
N ASN A 527 5.18 26.16 -18.89
CA ASN A 527 5.52 27.07 -19.99
C ASN A 527 7.03 27.09 -20.34
N GLY A 528 7.69 25.93 -20.30
CA GLY A 528 9.10 25.79 -20.66
C GLY A 528 10.08 25.96 -19.51
N ARG A 529 9.61 26.19 -18.27
CA ARG A 529 10.48 26.36 -17.10
C ARG A 529 11.19 25.06 -16.69
N TYR A 530 10.53 23.93 -16.82
CA TYR A 530 11.10 22.64 -16.44
C TYR A 530 11.26 21.75 -17.68
N GLU A 531 12.46 21.25 -17.88
CA GLU A 531 12.78 20.30 -18.94
C GLU A 531 12.80 18.88 -18.36
N ILE A 532 11.99 18.00 -18.96
CA ILE A 532 11.82 16.62 -18.49
C ILE A 532 12.35 15.69 -19.57
N GLU A 533 13.36 14.89 -19.22
CA GLU A 533 13.98 13.93 -20.12
C GLU A 533 13.08 12.70 -20.36
N ALA A 534 13.28 12.02 -21.50
CA ALA A 534 12.59 10.75 -21.77
C ALA A 534 12.95 9.70 -20.69
N LYS A 535 12.06 8.71 -20.50
CA LYS A 535 12.20 7.66 -19.48
C LYS A 535 12.28 8.15 -18.03
N THR A 536 11.79 9.36 -17.76
CA THR A 536 11.56 9.88 -16.40
C THR A 536 10.29 9.26 -15.82
N LEU A 537 10.41 8.73 -14.60
CA LEU A 537 9.31 8.23 -13.79
C LEU A 537 8.49 9.41 -13.24
N VAL A 538 7.17 9.36 -13.33
CA VAL A 538 6.30 10.48 -12.96
C VAL A 538 5.23 10.03 -11.99
N TYR A 539 5.25 10.61 -10.80
CA TYR A 539 4.20 10.46 -9.80
C TYR A 539 3.32 11.72 -9.77
N VAL A 540 2.00 11.50 -9.71
CA VAL A 540 1.03 12.58 -9.50
C VAL A 540 0.55 12.47 -8.06
N ASN A 541 0.96 13.41 -7.21
CA ASN A 541 0.59 13.45 -5.81
C ASN A 541 -0.84 13.99 -5.64
N ALA A 542 -1.83 13.17 -6.00
CA ALA A 542 -3.24 13.49 -5.89
C ALA A 542 -3.65 13.79 -4.44
N TRP A 543 -3.00 13.14 -3.46
CA TRP A 543 -3.19 13.45 -2.04
C TRP A 543 -2.89 14.91 -1.70
N ALA A 544 -1.76 15.44 -2.19
CA ALA A 544 -1.38 16.84 -1.95
C ALA A 544 -2.28 17.81 -2.71
N ILE A 545 -2.60 17.49 -3.98
CA ILE A 545 -3.48 18.32 -4.82
C ILE A 545 -4.86 18.50 -4.18
N GLN A 546 -5.43 17.42 -3.65
CA GLN A 546 -6.76 17.43 -3.03
C GLN A 546 -6.78 18.05 -1.62
N ARG A 547 -5.62 18.50 -1.13
CA ARG A 547 -5.44 19.20 0.16
C ARG A 547 -4.76 20.55 0.00
N ASP A 548 -4.63 21.04 -1.21
CA ASP A 548 -4.00 22.34 -1.46
C ASP A 548 -4.84 23.45 -0.80
N PRO A 549 -4.31 24.19 0.20
CA PRO A 549 -5.04 25.27 0.85
C PRO A 549 -5.35 26.45 -0.08
N GLN A 550 -4.71 26.54 -1.25
CA GLN A 550 -5.04 27.52 -2.28
C GLN A 550 -6.35 27.20 -3.01
N VAL A 551 -6.75 25.92 -3.00
CA VAL A 551 -7.96 25.42 -3.68
C VAL A 551 -9.05 25.10 -2.65
N TRP A 552 -8.68 24.48 -1.54
CA TRP A 552 -9.60 23.95 -0.54
C TRP A 552 -9.50 24.76 0.75
N LYS A 553 -10.58 25.47 1.10
CA LYS A 553 -10.73 26.09 2.42
C LYS A 553 -10.77 25.00 3.51
N ASP A 554 -10.00 25.17 4.58
CA ASP A 554 -9.88 24.21 5.68
C ASP A 554 -9.63 22.77 5.14
N PRO A 555 -8.47 22.54 4.48
CA PRO A 555 -8.27 21.37 3.63
C PRO A 555 -8.19 20.04 4.38
N GLU A 556 -7.90 20.04 5.68
CA GLU A 556 -7.85 18.81 6.48
C GLU A 556 -9.22 18.45 7.08
N ASP A 557 -10.18 19.37 7.09
CA ASP A 557 -11.50 19.16 7.68
C ASP A 557 -12.39 18.34 6.74
N PHE A 558 -13.09 17.35 7.30
CA PHE A 558 -14.11 16.58 6.59
C PHE A 558 -15.41 17.40 6.53
N TYR A 559 -15.59 18.15 5.44
CA TYR A 559 -16.69 19.09 5.27
C TYR A 559 -17.42 18.88 3.93
N PRO A 560 -18.35 17.90 3.83
CA PRO A 560 -19.06 17.59 2.60
C PRO A 560 -19.86 18.75 2.00
N GLU A 561 -20.33 19.69 2.83
CA GLU A 561 -21.10 20.84 2.39
C GLU A 561 -20.40 21.70 1.33
N ARG A 562 -19.06 21.67 1.26
CA ARG A 562 -18.32 22.36 0.18
C ARG A 562 -18.78 21.92 -1.21
N PHE A 563 -19.19 20.67 -1.38
CA PHE A 563 -19.67 20.14 -2.66
C PHE A 563 -21.17 20.38 -2.94
N LEU A 564 -21.89 21.03 -2.02
CA LEU A 564 -23.27 21.47 -2.25
C LEU A 564 -23.37 22.95 -2.66
N PHE A 565 -22.35 23.75 -2.35
CA PHE A 565 -22.37 25.20 -2.55
C PHE A 565 -21.12 25.64 -3.33
N GLU A 566 -20.03 25.91 -2.63
CA GLU A 566 -18.81 26.57 -3.16
C GLU A 566 -18.16 25.79 -4.32
N ASN A 567 -18.13 24.46 -4.21
CA ASN A 567 -17.43 23.55 -5.11
C ASN A 567 -18.39 22.55 -5.81
N GLU A 568 -19.68 22.90 -5.94
CA GLU A 568 -20.70 22.03 -6.55
C GLU A 568 -20.28 21.50 -7.93
N LYS A 569 -19.66 22.37 -8.73
CA LYS A 569 -19.23 22.08 -10.11
C LYS A 569 -17.99 21.20 -10.22
N ILE A 570 -17.19 21.08 -9.15
CA ILE A 570 -15.99 20.23 -9.15
C ILE A 570 -16.44 18.77 -9.17
N GLY A 571 -16.10 18.08 -10.25
CA GLY A 571 -16.33 16.66 -10.44
C GLY A 571 -15.04 15.84 -10.35
N PHE A 572 -15.19 14.52 -10.32
CA PHE A 572 -14.08 13.56 -10.41
C PHE A 572 -14.07 12.87 -11.79
N GLU A 573 -14.62 13.53 -12.80
CA GLU A 573 -14.73 13.02 -14.17
C GLU A 573 -13.41 13.06 -14.96
N GLY A 574 -12.32 13.52 -14.33
CA GLY A 574 -11.02 13.71 -14.97
C GLY A 574 -10.91 15.00 -15.79
N ARG A 575 -11.82 15.97 -15.55
CA ARG A 575 -11.80 17.31 -16.15
C ARG A 575 -11.39 18.40 -15.16
N ASP A 576 -11.78 18.23 -13.89
CA ASP A 576 -11.41 19.10 -12.78
C ASP A 576 -10.20 18.48 -12.06
N PHE A 577 -9.06 19.15 -12.09
CA PHE A 577 -7.79 18.60 -11.62
C PHE A 577 -7.59 18.77 -10.12
N GLU A 578 -8.50 19.49 -9.47
CA GLU A 578 -8.61 19.68 -8.03
C GLU A 578 -9.08 18.40 -7.33
N LEU A 579 -9.82 17.53 -8.03
CA LEU A 579 -10.36 16.26 -7.51
C LEU A 579 -10.16 15.12 -8.52
N ILE A 580 -9.10 14.33 -8.35
CA ILE A 580 -8.65 13.31 -9.31
C ILE A 580 -8.47 11.91 -8.68
N PRO A 581 -9.43 11.39 -7.89
CA PRO A 581 -9.31 10.10 -7.21
C PRO A 581 -9.19 8.91 -8.18
N PHE A 582 -9.63 9.08 -9.43
CA PHE A 582 -9.56 8.09 -10.50
C PHE A 582 -8.49 8.41 -11.56
N GLY A 583 -7.65 9.42 -11.30
CA GLY A 583 -6.75 10.01 -12.29
C GLY A 583 -7.48 10.77 -13.39
N ALA A 584 -6.78 11.04 -14.49
CA ALA A 584 -7.29 11.79 -15.63
C ALA A 584 -6.64 11.37 -16.96
N GLY A 585 -7.21 11.87 -18.07
CA GLY A 585 -6.69 11.68 -19.42
C GLY A 585 -6.76 10.25 -19.93
N ARG A 586 -5.85 9.90 -20.85
CA ARG A 586 -5.81 8.59 -21.53
C ARG A 586 -5.74 7.38 -20.61
N ARG A 587 -5.27 7.55 -19.37
CA ARG A 587 -5.08 6.48 -18.37
C ARG A 587 -6.04 6.59 -17.18
N ILE A 588 -7.13 7.35 -17.30
CA ILE A 588 -8.19 7.42 -16.27
C ILE A 588 -8.73 6.03 -15.92
N CYS A 589 -9.12 5.79 -14.68
CA CYS A 589 -9.65 4.49 -14.26
C CYS A 589 -10.86 4.07 -15.12
N PRO A 590 -10.82 2.89 -15.78
CA PRO A 590 -11.95 2.40 -16.56
C PRO A 590 -13.12 1.93 -15.66
N GLY A 591 -12.82 1.43 -14.46
CA GLY A 591 -13.80 0.92 -13.49
C GLY A 591 -14.51 1.99 -12.66
N LYS A 592 -14.27 3.28 -12.92
CA LYS A 592 -14.79 4.41 -12.11
C LYS A 592 -16.30 4.30 -11.84
N ASN A 593 -17.09 4.16 -12.90
CA ASN A 593 -18.55 4.15 -12.78
C ASN A 593 -19.06 2.94 -11.99
N PHE A 594 -18.39 1.79 -12.14
CA PHE A 594 -18.71 0.58 -11.39
C PHE A 594 -18.41 0.76 -9.90
N GLY A 595 -17.21 1.25 -9.57
CA GLY A 595 -16.80 1.49 -8.18
C GLY A 595 -17.69 2.52 -7.47
N VAL A 596 -18.03 3.63 -8.14
CA VAL A 596 -18.95 4.64 -7.57
C VAL A 596 -20.34 4.06 -7.33
N ALA A 597 -20.90 3.32 -8.30
CA ALA A 597 -22.22 2.70 -8.12
C ALA A 597 -22.26 1.68 -6.96
N ALA A 598 -21.19 0.91 -6.77
CA ALA A 598 -21.08 0.01 -5.62
C ALA A 598 -20.96 0.78 -4.31
N LEU A 599 -20.10 1.81 -4.25
CA LEU A 599 -19.87 2.62 -3.06
C LEU A 599 -21.14 3.36 -2.60
N GLU A 600 -21.87 3.97 -3.54
CA GLU A 600 -23.13 4.66 -3.25
C GLU A 600 -24.15 3.70 -2.62
N LEU A 601 -24.31 2.50 -3.19
CA LEU A 601 -25.26 1.51 -2.69
C LEU A 601 -24.88 0.95 -1.31
N ILE A 602 -23.59 0.70 -1.11
CA ILE A 602 -23.04 0.22 0.17
C ILE A 602 -23.30 1.24 1.26
N LEU A 603 -22.87 2.48 1.06
CA LEU A 603 -22.97 3.52 2.09
C LEU A 603 -24.43 3.91 2.35
N ALA A 604 -25.26 4.01 1.31
CA ALA A 604 -26.68 4.30 1.48
C ALA A 604 -27.33 3.26 2.41
N ASN A 605 -27.12 1.97 2.17
CA ASN A 605 -27.77 0.93 2.98
C ASN A 605 -27.16 0.79 4.39
N LEU A 606 -25.84 0.97 4.56
CA LEU A 606 -25.23 1.00 5.91
C LEU A 606 -25.80 2.15 6.76
N LEU A 607 -26.05 3.31 6.16
CA LEU A 607 -26.57 4.49 6.86
C LEU A 607 -28.09 4.44 7.05
N TYR A 608 -28.80 3.79 6.12
CA TYR A 608 -30.23 3.58 6.20
C TYR A 608 -30.61 2.60 7.32
N CYS A 609 -29.97 1.42 7.33
CA CYS A 609 -30.40 0.29 8.17
C CYS A 609 -29.93 0.37 9.62
N PHE A 610 -28.82 1.07 9.90
CA PHE A 610 -28.17 1.02 11.20
C PHE A 610 -27.89 2.40 11.79
N ASP A 611 -27.98 2.48 13.12
CA ASP A 611 -27.22 3.44 13.92
C ASP A 611 -25.88 2.80 14.30
N TRP A 612 -24.80 3.58 14.24
CA TRP A 612 -23.43 3.10 14.43
C TRP A 612 -22.83 3.68 15.70
N GLU A 613 -22.23 2.82 16.52
CA GLU A 613 -21.58 3.19 17.77
C GLU A 613 -20.18 2.59 17.88
N MET A 614 -19.34 3.20 18.70
CA MET A 614 -18.04 2.64 19.06
C MET A 614 -18.23 1.45 20.01
N PRO A 615 -17.37 0.42 19.94
CA PRO A 615 -17.37 -0.67 20.91
C PRO A 615 -17.23 -0.17 22.35
N MET A 616 -17.76 -0.93 23.32
CA MET A 616 -17.73 -0.54 24.74
C MET A 616 -16.30 -0.21 25.20
N GLY A 617 -16.12 0.99 25.75
CA GLY A 617 -14.82 1.47 26.25
C GLY A 617 -13.98 2.23 25.23
N MET A 618 -14.39 2.26 23.95
CA MET A 618 -13.81 3.14 22.94
C MET A 618 -14.65 4.41 22.77
N LYS A 619 -13.97 5.52 22.54
CA LYS A 619 -14.56 6.82 22.24
C LYS A 619 -14.24 7.25 20.82
N GLU A 620 -14.88 8.34 20.41
CA GLU A 620 -14.61 8.97 19.13
C GLU A 620 -13.13 9.28 18.99
N GLU A 621 -12.46 9.81 20.02
CA GLU A 621 -11.04 10.19 20.00
C GLU A 621 -10.10 9.01 19.66
N ASP A 622 -10.51 7.77 19.98
CA ASP A 622 -9.70 6.57 19.76
C ASP A 622 -9.66 6.10 18.30
N ILE A 623 -10.53 6.62 17.44
CA ILE A 623 -10.47 6.34 15.99
C ILE A 623 -9.21 6.98 15.41
N ASP A 624 -8.27 6.16 14.96
CA ASP A 624 -7.06 6.61 14.26
C ASP A 624 -7.31 6.86 12.76
N PHE A 625 -6.43 7.64 12.15
CA PHE A 625 -6.33 7.82 10.69
C PHE A 625 -5.01 7.26 10.14
N GLU A 626 -4.43 6.27 10.82
CA GLU A 626 -3.17 5.67 10.38
C GLU A 626 -3.39 4.79 9.15
N MET A 627 -2.42 4.82 8.23
CA MET A 627 -2.50 4.16 6.93
C MET A 627 -1.56 2.95 6.90
N LEU A 628 -2.01 1.85 6.28
CA LEU A 628 -1.10 0.76 5.90
C LEU A 628 -0.23 1.19 4.73
N SER A 629 1.04 0.75 4.75
CA SER A 629 1.89 0.86 3.58
C SER A 629 1.46 -0.16 2.52
N GLY A 630 1.19 0.30 1.30
CA GLY A 630 0.75 -0.55 0.19
C GLY A 630 0.38 0.27 -1.05
N ILE A 631 -0.14 -0.42 -2.08
CA ILE A 631 -0.71 0.23 -3.28
C ILE A 631 -2.00 0.99 -2.91
N THR A 632 -2.85 0.34 -2.13
CA THR A 632 -4.11 0.88 -1.63
C THR A 632 -3.91 1.44 -0.23
N MET A 633 -4.40 2.65 -0.01
CA MET A 633 -4.38 3.34 1.27
C MET A 633 -5.46 2.78 2.19
N HIS A 634 -5.19 1.63 2.80
CA HIS A 634 -6.06 1.03 3.82
C HIS A 634 -5.85 1.66 5.19
N LYS A 635 -6.89 1.60 6.04
CA LYS A 635 -6.73 1.86 7.49
C LYS A 635 -5.80 0.81 8.10
N LYS A 636 -4.85 1.26 8.92
CA LYS A 636 -3.92 0.40 9.66
C LYS A 636 -4.60 -0.45 10.71
N ASN A 637 -5.39 0.18 11.57
CA ASN A 637 -6.21 -0.55 12.52
C ASN A 637 -7.61 -0.71 11.91
N PRO A 638 -8.18 -1.93 11.89
CA PRO A 638 -9.53 -2.13 11.38
C PRO A 638 -10.58 -1.26 12.07
N LEU A 639 -11.54 -0.75 11.32
CA LEU A 639 -12.72 -0.06 11.85
C LEU A 639 -13.71 -1.11 12.36
N CYS A 640 -13.75 -1.29 13.67
CA CYS A 640 -14.68 -2.19 14.35
C CYS A 640 -15.77 -1.37 15.04
N LEU A 641 -17.04 -1.58 14.65
CA LEU A 641 -18.19 -0.81 15.17
C LEU A 641 -19.27 -1.73 15.72
N GLN A 642 -20.08 -1.19 16.63
CA GLN A 642 -21.33 -1.81 17.06
C GLN A 642 -22.49 -1.23 16.26
N ALA A 643 -23.18 -2.08 15.51
CA ALA A 643 -24.38 -1.71 14.78
C ALA A 643 -25.62 -1.87 15.66
N LYS A 644 -26.57 -0.95 15.55
CA LYS A 644 -27.93 -1.05 16.10
C LYS A 644 -28.94 -0.99 14.97
N ASN A 645 -29.82 -1.97 14.90
CA ASN A 645 -30.88 -2.01 13.89
C ASN A 645 -31.80 -0.80 14.05
N TYR A 646 -31.81 0.09 13.06
CA TYR A 646 -32.78 1.19 12.97
C TYR A 646 -34.05 0.71 12.24
N ILE A 647 -33.85 -0.04 11.14
CA ILE A 647 -34.90 -0.76 10.41
C ILE A 647 -34.56 -2.24 10.45
N ILE A 648 -35.52 -3.09 10.79
CA ILE A 648 -35.38 -4.54 10.64
C ILE A 648 -35.53 -4.84 9.15
N CYS A 649 -34.44 -5.12 8.47
CA CYS A 649 -34.49 -5.66 7.11
C CYS A 649 -34.92 -7.13 7.18
N GLU A 650 -36.18 -7.42 6.85
CA GLU A 650 -36.69 -8.78 6.62
C GLU A 650 -36.33 -9.34 5.23
#